data_AF-A0A8K0I325-F1
#
_entry.id   AF-A0A8K0I325-F1
#
_cell.length_a   1.000
_cell.length_b   1.000
_cell.length_c   1.000
_cell.angle_alpha   90.00
_cell.angle_beta   90.00
_cell.angle_gamma   90.00
#
_symmetry.space_group_name_H-M   'P 1'
#
loop_
_entity.id
_entity.type
_entity.pdbx_description
1 polymer ?
#
loop_
_entity_poly.entity_id
_entity_poly.type
_entity_poly.pdbx_seq_one_letter_code
_entity_poly.pdbx_strand_id
1 'polypeptide(L)'
;MAAISLRKGNTRLPPEVNRVLYVRNLPFNISSEEMYDIFGKYGAIRQIRIGTNKDTRGTAFVVYEDIYDAKTAVDHLSGFNVANRYLIVLYYQQAKMSKKVDQKKKEDELARMQEKYGLSSSKDRFVNQEKGMLQPHQLLAEFEAVFSEGERQALKDVFENVLRAAQEAIVIPPWVALAIRPRPGVWEYLRVNVNELAVEELTVSEYLRFKEQLVNGGNQDNFVLELDFEPFNASFPRPSLSKSIGNGVQFLNRHLSSKLFHDKESMYPLLNFLRAHTYKGMTMMLNDRIQSLSALRAALRKAEEYLLSVPSDAPYSEFNHRFQELGLEKGWGDTAQRVSETVHLLRDLLEAPDPSTLEKFLGTIPMVFNVVILSPHGYFAQANVLGYPDTGGQIVYILDQVRALESEMLLRIKQQGLNITPRILIVTRLLPDAVGTTCGQRLEKVLGTEHTHILRVPFRTEKGILRKWISRFDVWPYLETYAEDVANELAGELQATPDLIIGNYTDGNLVASLLANKLGVTQCTIAHALEKTKYPNSDIYWKKFENQYHFSCQFTADLIAMNHADFIITSTFQEIAGSKDTVGQYESHIAFSLPGLYRVVHGIDVFDPKFNIVSPGADMSIYFPYMEESKRLTSLHPEIEELLFSSVDNSEHKFVLNDRNKPIIFSMARLDRVKNITGLVELYGRNAHLRELVNLVIVAGDHGKESKDLEEQEELKKMYRLIDQYKLNGQIRWISAQMNRVRNGELYRYIADTKGAFVQPAFYEAFGLTVIEAMTCGLPTFATANGGPAEIIVHGVSGFHIDPYQGDKAAELLVSFFAKCREDPTHWNKISQGGLKRIEEKYTWKLYSERLMTLAGVYGFWKYVSKLERRETRRYLEMFYALKYRNLARSVPLAVDGETTTNGPK
;
A
#
# COMPACT_ATOMS: atom_id res chain seq x y z
N MET A 1 20.30 40.52 -42.55
CA MET A 1 18.92 40.82 -43.02
C MET A 1 18.15 39.51 -43.12
N ALA A 2 17.68 38.99 -41.99
CA ALA A 2 16.93 37.73 -41.89
C ALA A 2 15.53 38.06 -41.40
N ALA A 3 14.53 37.66 -42.19
CA ALA A 3 13.12 37.96 -41.96
C ALA A 3 12.58 37.19 -40.75
N ILE A 4 11.81 37.92 -39.95
CA ILE A 4 11.12 37.48 -38.73
C ILE A 4 10.00 36.51 -39.12
N SER A 5 10.10 35.25 -38.71
CA SER A 5 9.00 34.28 -38.77
C SER A 5 8.07 34.51 -37.58
N LEU A 6 7.01 35.29 -37.78
CA LEU A 6 5.87 35.38 -36.87
C LEU A 6 5.19 34.00 -36.80
N ARG A 7 5.40 33.27 -35.69
CA ARG A 7 4.59 32.09 -35.34
C ARG A 7 3.14 32.56 -35.16
N LYS A 8 2.26 32.15 -36.09
CA LYS A 8 0.82 32.37 -35.99
C LYS A 8 0.30 31.68 -34.72
N GLY A 9 -0.49 32.43 -33.93
CA GLY A 9 -1.02 31.98 -32.65
C GLY A 9 -1.93 30.75 -32.76
N ASN A 10 -1.97 29.97 -31.68
CA ASN A 10 -2.85 28.82 -31.46
C ASN A 10 -4.34 29.22 -31.61
N THR A 11 -4.84 29.17 -32.84
CA THR A 11 -6.28 29.20 -33.12
C THR A 11 -6.72 27.75 -33.15
N ARG A 12 -7.57 27.36 -32.20
CA ARG A 12 -8.08 25.98 -32.09
C ARG A 12 -8.87 25.65 -33.37
N LEU A 13 -8.37 24.72 -34.17
CA LEU A 13 -9.02 24.30 -35.42
C LEU A 13 -10.30 23.49 -35.13
N PRO A 14 -11.35 23.58 -35.99
CA PRO A 14 -12.54 22.75 -35.87
C PRO A 14 -12.19 21.24 -35.84
N PRO A 15 -12.96 20.40 -35.11
CA PRO A 15 -12.66 18.97 -34.94
C PRO A 15 -12.74 18.14 -36.24
N GLU A 16 -13.27 18.73 -37.30
CA GLU A 16 -13.38 18.13 -38.63
C GLU A 16 -12.12 18.29 -39.50
N VAL A 17 -11.17 19.14 -39.10
CA VAL A 17 -9.90 19.35 -39.81
C VAL A 17 -8.98 18.16 -39.54
N ASN A 18 -8.43 17.58 -40.60
CA ASN A 18 -7.55 16.41 -40.55
C ASN A 18 -6.32 16.65 -41.43
N ARG A 19 -5.16 16.10 -41.05
CA ARG A 19 -3.93 16.10 -41.88
C ARG A 19 -4.09 15.27 -43.17
N VAL A 20 -5.06 14.38 -43.18
CA VAL A 20 -5.38 13.53 -44.34
C VAL A 20 -6.54 14.13 -45.11
N LEU A 21 -6.31 14.37 -46.39
CA LEU A 21 -7.30 14.84 -47.35
C LEU A 21 -7.73 13.70 -48.28
N TYR A 22 -9.01 13.67 -48.60
CA TYR A 22 -9.61 12.81 -49.62
C TYR A 22 -10.00 13.66 -50.83
N VAL A 23 -9.37 13.39 -51.97
CA VAL A 23 -9.55 14.10 -53.23
C VAL A 23 -10.41 13.25 -54.16
N ARG A 24 -11.44 13.85 -54.76
CA ARG A 24 -12.28 13.24 -55.80
C ARG A 24 -12.25 14.05 -57.08
N ASN A 25 -12.73 13.43 -58.15
CA ASN A 25 -12.85 14.01 -59.48
C ASN A 25 -11.50 14.31 -60.16
N LEU A 26 -10.46 13.55 -59.82
CA LEU A 26 -9.16 13.65 -60.47
C LEU A 26 -9.21 13.18 -61.92
N PRO A 27 -8.43 13.79 -62.84
CA PRO A 27 -8.22 13.25 -64.18
C PRO A 27 -7.70 11.82 -64.13
N PHE A 28 -8.22 10.96 -65.00
CA PHE A 28 -7.91 9.53 -64.98
C PHE A 28 -6.50 9.16 -65.45
N ASN A 29 -5.76 10.15 -65.93
CA ASN A 29 -4.39 10.08 -66.44
C ASN A 29 -3.42 10.96 -65.64
N ILE A 30 -3.84 11.52 -64.48
CA ILE A 30 -2.96 12.35 -63.66
C ILE A 30 -1.81 11.51 -63.08
N SER A 31 -0.60 12.03 -63.20
CA SER A 31 0.61 11.40 -62.68
C SER A 31 0.84 11.75 -61.20
N SER A 32 1.66 10.94 -60.52
CA SER A 32 2.07 11.24 -59.14
C SER A 32 2.87 12.55 -59.06
N GLU A 33 3.72 12.85 -60.05
CA GLU A 33 4.51 14.09 -60.08
C GLU A 33 3.61 15.33 -60.13
N GLU A 34 2.60 15.34 -61.02
CA GLU A 34 1.62 16.43 -61.10
C GLU A 34 0.83 16.60 -59.78
N MET A 35 0.54 15.51 -59.06
CA MET A 35 -0.11 15.58 -57.76
C MET A 35 0.79 16.23 -56.70
N TYR A 36 2.10 15.92 -56.70
CA TYR A 36 3.05 16.60 -55.81
C TYR A 36 3.22 18.08 -56.18
N ASP A 37 3.19 18.43 -57.46
CA ASP A 37 3.27 19.83 -57.90
C ASP A 37 2.04 20.67 -57.52
N ILE A 38 0.85 20.08 -57.56
CA ILE A 38 -0.41 20.76 -57.20
C ILE A 38 -0.50 20.93 -55.68
N PHE A 39 -0.35 19.83 -54.93
CA PHE A 39 -0.57 19.83 -53.48
C PHE A 39 0.65 20.35 -52.71
N GLY A 40 1.87 20.20 -53.23
CA GLY A 40 3.11 20.58 -52.55
C GLY A 40 3.27 22.08 -52.36
N LYS A 41 2.56 22.90 -53.15
CA LYS A 41 2.52 24.37 -53.01
C LYS A 41 1.93 24.84 -51.67
N TYR A 42 1.19 23.98 -50.98
CA TYR A 42 0.50 24.32 -49.74
C TYR A 42 1.19 23.77 -48.48
N GLY A 43 2.23 22.94 -48.64
CA GLY A 43 2.96 22.37 -47.51
C GLY A 43 3.69 21.07 -47.82
N ALA A 44 4.47 20.60 -46.86
CA ALA A 44 5.22 19.35 -46.98
C ALA A 44 4.28 18.14 -47.00
N ILE A 45 4.36 17.35 -48.07
CA ILE A 45 3.53 16.15 -48.25
C ILE A 45 4.29 14.93 -47.76
N ARG A 46 3.70 14.23 -46.78
CA ARG A 46 4.20 12.95 -46.28
C ARG A 46 3.95 11.82 -47.28
N GLN A 47 2.76 11.77 -47.87
CA GLN A 47 2.39 10.73 -48.83
C GLN A 47 1.20 11.12 -49.70
N ILE A 48 1.22 10.74 -50.99
CA ILE A 48 0.04 10.71 -51.87
C ILE A 48 -0.26 9.26 -52.26
N ARG A 49 -1.53 8.85 -52.20
CA ARG A 49 -2.01 7.55 -52.71
C ARG A 49 -3.13 7.76 -53.71
N ILE A 50 -2.87 7.47 -54.98
CA ILE A 50 -3.86 7.56 -56.05
C ILE A 50 -4.60 6.22 -56.17
N GLY A 51 -5.92 6.25 -56.32
CA GLY A 51 -6.74 5.06 -56.52
C GLY A 51 -6.53 4.45 -57.91
N THR A 52 -6.10 3.19 -57.94
CA THR A 52 -5.77 2.45 -59.17
C THR A 52 -6.84 1.42 -59.58
N ASN A 53 -7.80 1.11 -58.71
CA ASN A 53 -8.85 0.12 -58.98
C ASN A 53 -10.03 0.73 -59.76
N LYS A 54 -10.85 -0.12 -60.40
CA LYS A 54 -12.03 0.30 -61.18
C LYS A 54 -12.99 1.21 -60.39
N ASP A 55 -13.13 0.96 -59.08
CA ASP A 55 -14.02 1.72 -58.19
C ASP A 55 -13.37 2.93 -57.50
N THR A 56 -12.03 3.03 -57.54
CA THR A 56 -11.27 4.11 -56.88
C THR A 56 -10.55 5.04 -57.86
N ARG A 57 -10.63 4.75 -59.17
CA ARG A 57 -10.04 5.57 -60.22
C ARG A 57 -10.61 6.99 -60.19
N GLY A 58 -9.73 8.00 -60.21
CA GLY A 58 -10.12 9.40 -60.08
C GLY A 58 -10.30 9.89 -58.64
N THR A 59 -9.79 9.15 -57.66
CA THR A 59 -9.70 9.56 -56.25
C THR A 59 -8.28 9.43 -55.73
N ALA A 60 -7.91 10.22 -54.71
CA ALA A 60 -6.61 10.11 -54.05
C ALA A 60 -6.69 10.50 -52.57
N PHE A 61 -5.74 10.00 -51.79
CA PHE A 61 -5.46 10.49 -50.44
C PHE A 61 -4.16 11.29 -50.44
N VAL A 62 -4.19 12.48 -49.83
CA VAL A 62 -3.01 13.34 -49.65
C VAL A 62 -2.81 13.54 -48.16
N VAL A 63 -1.62 13.22 -47.66
CA VAL A 63 -1.25 13.32 -46.25
C VAL A 63 -0.19 14.40 -46.09
N TYR A 64 -0.51 15.47 -45.38
CA TYR A 64 0.44 16.53 -45.03
C TYR A 64 1.17 16.23 -43.72
N GLU A 65 2.37 16.79 -43.55
CA GLU A 65 3.06 16.75 -42.26
C GLU A 65 2.36 17.64 -41.21
N ASP A 66 1.92 18.83 -41.63
CA ASP A 66 1.20 19.80 -40.80
C ASP A 66 -0.31 19.83 -41.12
N ILE A 67 -1.13 19.99 -40.08
CA ILE A 67 -2.59 20.12 -40.16
C ILE A 67 -3.04 21.46 -40.75
N TYR A 68 -2.27 22.54 -40.54
CA TYR A 68 -2.58 23.86 -41.11
C TYR A 68 -2.34 23.90 -42.62
N ASP A 69 -1.35 23.16 -43.12
CA ASP A 69 -1.07 23.00 -44.55
C ASP A 69 -2.22 22.26 -45.25
N ALA A 70 -2.71 21.16 -44.63
CA ALA A 70 -3.89 20.44 -45.11
C ALA A 70 -5.13 21.34 -45.17
N LYS A 71 -5.33 22.23 -44.18
CA LYS A 71 -6.42 23.20 -44.21
C LYS A 71 -6.30 24.19 -45.36
N THR A 72 -5.10 24.75 -45.54
CA THR A 72 -4.82 25.70 -46.62
C THR A 72 -5.07 25.05 -47.99
N ALA A 73 -4.68 23.79 -48.15
CA ALA A 73 -4.93 23.03 -49.37
C ALA A 73 -6.42 22.81 -49.63
N VAL A 74 -7.23 22.45 -48.62
CA VAL A 74 -8.69 22.31 -48.78
C VAL A 74 -9.35 23.63 -49.21
N ASP A 75 -8.99 24.73 -48.55
CA ASP A 75 -9.58 26.05 -48.78
C ASP A 75 -9.33 26.55 -50.22
N HIS A 76 -8.22 26.15 -50.86
CA HIS A 76 -7.83 26.65 -52.19
C HIS A 76 -7.97 25.65 -53.33
N LEU A 77 -7.87 24.34 -53.06
CA LEU A 77 -7.92 23.31 -54.11
C LEU A 77 -9.31 22.69 -54.30
N SER A 78 -10.23 22.89 -53.36
CA SER A 78 -11.62 22.49 -53.57
C SER A 78 -12.24 23.40 -54.64
N GLY A 79 -12.66 22.82 -55.76
CA GLY A 79 -13.13 23.57 -56.94
C GLY A 79 -12.01 24.02 -57.88
N PHE A 80 -10.76 23.57 -57.71
CA PHE A 80 -9.67 23.87 -58.64
C PHE A 80 -9.79 23.02 -59.91
N ASN A 81 -9.65 23.64 -61.09
CA ASN A 81 -9.77 22.93 -62.37
C ASN A 81 -8.42 22.31 -62.78
N VAL A 82 -8.40 20.98 -62.92
CA VAL A 82 -7.28 20.23 -63.49
C VAL A 82 -7.80 19.45 -64.69
N ALA A 83 -7.28 19.75 -65.89
CA ALA A 83 -7.65 19.09 -67.15
C ALA A 83 -9.18 18.99 -67.39
N ASN A 84 -9.89 20.11 -67.24
CA ASN A 84 -11.36 20.23 -67.36
C ASN A 84 -12.15 19.46 -66.29
N ARG A 85 -11.54 19.13 -65.14
CA ARG A 85 -12.22 18.55 -63.99
C ARG A 85 -11.97 19.37 -62.73
N TYR A 86 -13.05 19.78 -62.09
CA TYR A 86 -13.00 20.51 -60.83
C TYR A 86 -12.79 19.54 -59.66
N LEU A 87 -11.67 19.67 -58.96
CA LEU A 87 -11.34 18.81 -57.83
C LEU A 87 -12.33 19.01 -56.68
N ILE A 88 -12.63 17.93 -55.97
CA ILE A 88 -13.37 17.98 -54.72
C ILE A 88 -12.42 17.51 -53.63
N VAL A 89 -12.01 18.40 -52.73
CA VAL A 89 -11.05 18.09 -51.66
C VAL A 89 -11.78 18.16 -50.33
N LEU A 90 -11.78 17.05 -49.59
CA LEU A 90 -12.48 16.90 -48.31
C LEU A 90 -11.50 16.42 -47.23
N TYR A 91 -11.75 16.76 -45.96
CA TYR A 91 -11.03 16.10 -44.87
C TYR A 91 -11.44 14.63 -44.78
N TYR A 92 -10.48 13.77 -44.50
CA TYR A 92 -10.75 12.36 -44.28
C TYR A 92 -11.51 12.17 -42.97
N GLN A 93 -12.76 11.68 -43.08
CA GLN A 93 -13.64 11.36 -41.96
C GLN A 93 -13.98 9.86 -41.98
N GLN A 94 -13.26 9.08 -41.16
CA GLN A 94 -13.41 7.62 -41.05
C GLN A 94 -14.84 7.18 -40.67
N ALA A 95 -15.58 8.03 -39.94
CA ALA A 95 -16.92 7.74 -39.43
C ALA A 95 -18.09 7.98 -40.42
N LYS A 96 -17.89 8.72 -41.53
CA LYS A 96 -18.97 9.01 -42.50
C LYS A 96 -18.98 8.11 -43.73
N MET A 97 -17.82 7.61 -44.17
CA MET A 97 -17.70 6.74 -45.35
C MET A 97 -17.98 5.26 -45.05
N SER A 98 -17.87 4.84 -43.79
CA SER A 98 -18.13 3.46 -43.32
C SER A 98 -19.61 3.14 -43.10
N LYS A 99 -20.51 4.14 -43.00
CA LYS A 99 -21.88 3.94 -42.48
C LYS A 99 -22.88 3.21 -43.39
N LYS A 100 -22.63 2.98 -44.68
CA LYS A 100 -23.62 2.32 -45.58
C LYS A 100 -23.22 0.98 -46.18
N VAL A 101 -21.92 0.66 -46.25
CA VAL A 101 -21.42 -0.60 -46.83
C VAL A 101 -21.05 -1.62 -45.74
N ASP A 102 -20.90 -1.18 -44.50
CA ASP A 102 -20.27 -1.95 -43.42
C ASP A 102 -21.29 -2.63 -42.48
N GLN A 103 -22.55 -2.19 -42.46
CA GLN A 103 -23.54 -2.69 -41.49
C GLN A 103 -23.95 -4.14 -41.77
N LYS A 104 -24.22 -4.48 -43.04
CA LYS A 104 -24.58 -5.85 -43.45
C LYS A 104 -23.41 -6.83 -43.35
N LYS A 105 -22.19 -6.37 -43.64
CA LYS A 105 -20.97 -7.17 -43.46
C LYS A 105 -20.66 -7.41 -41.99
N LYS A 106 -20.81 -6.40 -41.14
CA LYS A 106 -20.69 -6.53 -39.68
C LYS A 106 -21.75 -7.45 -39.10
N GLU A 107 -22.99 -7.39 -39.59
CA GLU A 107 -24.06 -8.32 -39.19
C GLU A 107 -23.72 -9.78 -39.59
N ASP A 108 -23.25 -10.00 -40.82
CA ASP A 108 -22.84 -11.34 -41.28
C ASP A 108 -21.58 -11.86 -40.55
N GLU A 109 -20.62 -10.99 -40.25
CA GLU A 109 -19.38 -11.32 -39.56
C GLU A 109 -19.62 -11.55 -38.05
N LEU A 110 -20.53 -10.79 -37.45
CA LEU A 110 -21.04 -10.97 -36.09
C LEU A 110 -21.82 -12.30 -35.97
N ALA A 111 -22.68 -12.62 -36.94
CA ALA A 111 -23.41 -13.89 -36.98
C ALA A 111 -22.43 -15.08 -37.11
N ARG A 112 -21.42 -14.98 -37.97
CA ARG A 112 -20.36 -15.99 -38.09
C ARG A 112 -19.51 -16.13 -36.83
N MET A 113 -19.16 -15.04 -36.16
CA MET A 113 -18.44 -15.11 -34.87
C MET A 113 -19.32 -15.71 -33.76
N GLN A 114 -20.60 -15.38 -33.74
CA GLN A 114 -21.56 -15.95 -32.79
C GLN A 114 -21.70 -17.47 -32.96
N GLU A 115 -21.77 -17.94 -34.20
CA GLU A 115 -21.83 -19.38 -34.52
C GLU A 115 -20.50 -20.09 -34.23
N LYS A 116 -19.36 -19.46 -34.55
CA LYS A 116 -18.01 -20.01 -34.32
C LYS A 116 -17.68 -20.20 -32.84
N TYR A 117 -18.15 -19.32 -31.96
CA TYR A 117 -17.83 -19.33 -30.53
C TYR A 117 -19.01 -19.72 -29.62
N GLY A 118 -20.14 -20.18 -30.17
CA GLY A 118 -21.29 -20.66 -29.38
C GLY A 118 -22.04 -19.57 -28.59
N LEU A 119 -21.93 -18.29 -28.98
CA LEU A 119 -22.45 -17.14 -28.22
C LEU A 119 -23.95 -16.86 -28.46
N SER A 120 -24.64 -17.67 -29.27
CA SER A 120 -26.04 -17.44 -29.68
C SER A 120 -27.07 -17.70 -28.56
N SER A 121 -26.78 -18.56 -27.58
CA SER A 121 -27.67 -18.89 -26.45
C SER A 121 -27.34 -18.13 -25.16
N SER A 122 -26.25 -17.36 -25.13
CA SER A 122 -25.71 -16.72 -23.92
C SER A 122 -26.24 -15.30 -23.66
N LYS A 123 -26.97 -14.71 -24.63
CA LYS A 123 -27.47 -13.32 -24.59
C LYS A 123 -28.41 -13.03 -23.42
N ASP A 124 -29.16 -14.04 -22.97
CA ASP A 124 -30.28 -13.84 -22.04
C ASP A 124 -29.90 -13.98 -20.56
N ARG A 125 -28.73 -14.51 -20.16
CA ARG A 125 -28.45 -14.78 -18.73
C ARG A 125 -27.53 -13.78 -18.03
N PHE A 126 -26.53 -13.21 -18.70
CA PHE A 126 -25.73 -12.11 -18.13
C PHE A 126 -26.54 -10.80 -17.98
N VAL A 127 -27.64 -10.66 -18.74
CA VAL A 127 -28.41 -9.40 -18.90
C VAL A 127 -29.76 -9.45 -18.19
N ASN A 128 -30.32 -10.63 -17.92
CA ASN A 128 -31.51 -10.80 -17.09
C ASN A 128 -31.25 -10.62 -15.59
N GLN A 129 -30.01 -10.33 -15.19
CA GLN A 129 -29.73 -9.89 -13.84
C GLN A 129 -30.19 -8.43 -13.67
N GLU A 130 -30.85 -8.15 -12.55
CA GLU A 130 -31.10 -6.76 -12.12
C GLU A 130 -29.77 -5.99 -12.08
N LYS A 131 -29.83 -4.65 -12.27
CA LYS A 131 -28.65 -3.77 -12.21
C LYS A 131 -27.76 -4.15 -11.03
N GLY A 132 -26.49 -4.47 -11.29
CA GLY A 132 -25.65 -5.09 -10.28
C GLY A 132 -24.17 -4.95 -10.56
N MET A 133 -23.38 -5.31 -9.55
CA MET A 133 -21.93 -5.39 -9.63
C MET A 133 -21.50 -6.81 -9.25
N LEU A 134 -20.70 -7.43 -10.11
CA LEU A 134 -20.21 -8.78 -9.94
C LEU A 134 -18.74 -8.77 -9.50
N GLN A 135 -18.44 -9.58 -8.50
CA GLN A 135 -17.08 -9.83 -8.00
C GLN A 135 -16.39 -10.95 -8.81
N PRO A 136 -15.05 -11.12 -8.72
CA PRO A 136 -14.32 -12.08 -9.54
C PRO A 136 -14.83 -13.53 -9.44
N HIS A 137 -15.13 -13.99 -8.23
CA HIS A 137 -15.66 -15.34 -8.01
C HIS A 137 -17.06 -15.51 -8.61
N GLN A 138 -17.88 -14.46 -8.63
CA GLN A 138 -19.21 -14.47 -9.25
C GLN A 138 -19.08 -14.47 -10.78
N LEU A 139 -18.13 -13.70 -11.33
CA LEU A 139 -17.86 -13.68 -12.77
C LEU A 139 -17.44 -15.05 -13.28
N LEU A 140 -16.56 -15.74 -12.55
CA LEU A 140 -16.13 -17.09 -12.90
C LEU A 140 -17.27 -18.10 -12.74
N ALA A 141 -18.05 -18.02 -11.67
CA ALA A 141 -19.20 -18.91 -11.47
C ALA A 141 -20.25 -18.75 -12.58
N GLU A 142 -20.56 -17.52 -12.99
CA GLU A 142 -21.46 -17.24 -14.11
C GLU A 142 -20.88 -17.76 -15.43
N PHE A 143 -19.58 -17.57 -15.66
CA PHE A 143 -18.90 -18.13 -16.84
C PHE A 143 -19.00 -19.67 -16.89
N GLU A 144 -18.76 -20.34 -15.77
CA GLU A 144 -18.86 -21.80 -15.67
C GLU A 144 -20.30 -22.32 -15.81
N ALA A 145 -21.28 -21.55 -15.35
CA ALA A 145 -22.69 -21.88 -15.46
C ALA A 145 -23.25 -21.65 -16.88
N VAL A 146 -22.70 -20.69 -17.63
CA VAL A 146 -23.15 -20.33 -18.98
C VAL A 146 -22.56 -21.22 -20.05
N PHE A 147 -21.29 -21.63 -19.93
CA PHE A 147 -20.60 -22.40 -20.96
C PHE A 147 -20.41 -23.86 -20.55
N SER A 148 -20.78 -24.78 -21.44
CA SER A 148 -20.48 -26.21 -21.26
C SER A 148 -18.97 -26.47 -21.23
N GLU A 149 -18.56 -27.62 -20.70
CA GLU A 149 -17.13 -27.96 -20.58
C GLU A 149 -16.40 -27.97 -21.94
N GLY A 150 -17.08 -28.39 -23.01
CA GLY A 150 -16.56 -28.34 -24.38
C GLY A 150 -16.41 -26.92 -24.95
N GLU A 151 -17.35 -26.01 -24.65
CA GLU A 151 -17.29 -24.60 -25.05
C GLU A 151 -16.23 -23.83 -24.26
N ARG A 152 -16.10 -24.12 -22.95
CA ARG A 152 -15.02 -23.58 -22.11
C ARG A 152 -13.66 -23.96 -22.66
N GLN A 153 -13.48 -25.21 -23.12
CA GLN A 153 -12.23 -25.65 -23.73
C GLN A 153 -11.90 -24.87 -25.03
N ALA A 154 -12.91 -24.43 -25.78
CA ALA A 154 -12.74 -23.62 -27.00
C ALA A 154 -12.48 -22.12 -26.72
N LEU A 155 -12.94 -21.61 -25.58
CA LEU A 155 -12.81 -20.20 -25.15
C LEU A 155 -11.63 -19.94 -24.18
N LYS A 156 -10.97 -21.02 -23.77
CA LYS A 156 -9.99 -21.12 -22.69
C LYS A 156 -8.82 -20.13 -22.78
N ASP A 157 -8.31 -19.88 -23.99
CA ASP A 157 -7.05 -19.15 -24.14
C ASP A 157 -7.22 -17.64 -24.30
N VAL A 158 -8.40 -17.14 -24.69
CA VAL A 158 -8.61 -15.71 -24.98
C VAL A 158 -9.61 -15.06 -24.04
N PHE A 159 -10.81 -15.63 -23.90
CA PHE A 159 -11.89 -14.99 -23.14
C PHE A 159 -11.82 -15.32 -21.65
N GLU A 160 -11.47 -16.56 -21.30
CA GLU A 160 -11.32 -16.98 -19.90
C GLU A 160 -10.19 -16.22 -19.20
N ASN A 161 -9.08 -15.93 -19.89
CA ASN A 161 -7.99 -15.14 -19.34
C ASN A 161 -8.40 -13.70 -19.02
N VAL A 162 -9.21 -13.08 -19.87
CA VAL A 162 -9.76 -11.73 -19.62
C VAL A 162 -10.70 -11.75 -18.41
N LEU A 163 -11.58 -12.74 -18.32
CA LEU A 163 -12.49 -12.88 -17.18
C LEU A 163 -11.76 -13.20 -15.88
N ARG A 164 -10.71 -14.01 -15.90
CA ARG A 164 -9.85 -14.28 -14.74
C ARG A 164 -9.09 -13.03 -14.29
N ALA A 165 -8.69 -12.18 -15.23
CA ALA A 165 -8.06 -10.90 -14.93
C ALA A 165 -9.07 -9.81 -14.50
N ALA A 166 -10.37 -9.98 -14.76
CA ALA A 166 -11.40 -9.03 -14.37
C ALA A 166 -11.57 -9.01 -12.84
N GLN A 167 -11.38 -7.82 -12.26
CA GLN A 167 -11.48 -7.60 -10.81
C GLN A 167 -12.89 -7.24 -10.38
N GLU A 168 -13.68 -6.67 -11.30
CA GLU A 168 -15.11 -6.42 -11.10
C GLU A 168 -15.79 -6.23 -12.46
N ALA A 169 -17.10 -6.48 -12.49
CA ALA A 169 -17.96 -6.11 -13.62
C ALA A 169 -19.18 -5.30 -13.15
N ILE A 170 -19.49 -4.25 -13.89
CA ILE A 170 -20.67 -3.41 -13.68
C ILE A 170 -21.70 -3.71 -14.76
N VAL A 171 -22.87 -4.19 -14.35
CA VAL A 171 -23.95 -4.59 -15.26
C VAL A 171 -25.05 -3.53 -15.25
N ILE A 172 -25.18 -2.78 -16.34
CA ILE A 172 -26.25 -1.81 -16.58
C ILE A 172 -26.77 -2.06 -18.00
N PRO A 173 -27.87 -2.83 -18.17
CA PRO A 173 -28.35 -3.23 -19.49
C PRO A 173 -28.51 -2.04 -20.47
N PRO A 174 -28.05 -2.16 -21.73
CA PRO A 174 -27.47 -3.35 -22.39
C PRO A 174 -25.93 -3.48 -22.23
N TRP A 175 -25.31 -2.75 -21.31
CA TRP A 175 -23.85 -2.66 -21.18
C TRP A 175 -23.32 -3.44 -19.97
N VAL A 176 -22.18 -4.09 -20.17
CA VAL A 176 -21.36 -4.67 -19.09
C VAL A 176 -19.98 -4.02 -19.15
N ALA A 177 -19.61 -3.25 -18.13
CA ALA A 177 -18.27 -2.68 -18.01
C ALA A 177 -17.38 -3.59 -17.16
N LEU A 178 -16.16 -3.87 -17.62
CA LEU A 178 -15.16 -4.70 -16.95
C LEU A 178 -13.97 -3.85 -16.53
N ALA A 179 -13.53 -3.99 -15.28
CA ALA A 179 -12.22 -3.54 -14.84
C ALA A 179 -11.25 -4.73 -14.87
N ILE A 180 -10.33 -4.72 -15.83
CA ILE A 180 -9.41 -5.81 -16.10
C ILE A 180 -8.05 -5.44 -15.54
N ARG A 181 -7.42 -6.39 -14.85
CA ARG A 181 -6.11 -6.24 -14.25
C ARG A 181 -5.16 -7.33 -14.75
N PRO A 182 -4.51 -7.14 -15.91
CA PRO A 182 -3.66 -8.17 -16.50
C PRO A 182 -2.44 -8.51 -15.64
N ARG A 183 -1.94 -7.52 -14.88
CA ARG A 183 -0.81 -7.68 -13.95
C ARG A 183 -0.87 -6.61 -12.85
N PRO A 184 -0.16 -6.80 -11.72
CA PRO A 184 -0.13 -5.82 -10.66
C PRO A 184 0.26 -4.41 -11.12
N GLY A 185 -0.58 -3.44 -10.80
CA GLY A 185 -0.43 -2.03 -11.15
C GLY A 185 -0.89 -1.64 -12.55
N VAL A 186 -1.41 -2.58 -13.35
CA VAL A 186 -1.86 -2.29 -14.72
C VAL A 186 -3.33 -2.62 -14.85
N TRP A 187 -4.09 -1.63 -15.31
CA TRP A 187 -5.54 -1.67 -15.41
C TRP A 187 -5.99 -1.29 -16.81
N GLU A 188 -6.97 -2.01 -17.31
CA GLU A 188 -7.66 -1.75 -18.56
C GLU A 188 -9.17 -1.74 -18.27
N TYR A 189 -9.88 -0.76 -18.81
CA TYR A 189 -11.32 -0.65 -18.60
C TYR A 189 -12.01 -0.77 -19.95
N LEU A 190 -13.02 -1.61 -20.04
CA LEU A 190 -13.79 -1.78 -21.26
C LEU A 190 -15.27 -1.93 -20.95
N ARG A 191 -16.13 -1.65 -21.91
CA ARG A 191 -17.54 -2.01 -21.86
C ARG A 191 -17.94 -2.82 -23.07
N VAL A 192 -18.83 -3.77 -22.85
CA VAL A 192 -19.38 -4.65 -23.87
C VAL A 192 -20.87 -4.40 -23.98
N ASN A 193 -21.34 -4.10 -25.19
CA ASN A 193 -22.76 -4.11 -25.50
C ASN A 193 -23.18 -5.57 -25.75
N VAL A 194 -24.01 -6.12 -24.87
CA VAL A 194 -24.41 -7.53 -24.93
C VAL A 194 -25.31 -7.87 -26.13
N ASN A 195 -26.01 -6.89 -26.68
CA ASN A 195 -26.89 -7.08 -27.83
C ASN A 195 -26.11 -7.06 -29.15
N GLU A 196 -25.17 -6.12 -29.27
CA GLU A 196 -24.38 -5.87 -30.48
C GLU A 196 -23.02 -6.59 -30.48
N LEU A 197 -22.60 -7.15 -29.34
CA LEU A 197 -21.24 -7.65 -29.05
C LEU A 197 -20.15 -6.63 -29.43
N ALA A 198 -20.45 -5.35 -29.29
CA ALA A 198 -19.49 -4.27 -29.48
C ALA A 198 -18.67 -4.07 -28.20
N VAL A 199 -17.35 -4.00 -28.34
CA VAL A 199 -16.41 -3.72 -27.23
C VAL A 199 -15.85 -2.32 -27.41
N GLU A 200 -15.92 -1.52 -26.34
CA GLU A 200 -15.38 -0.17 -26.31
C GLU A 200 -14.41 -0.04 -25.13
N GLU A 201 -13.20 0.44 -25.39
CA GLU A 201 -12.25 0.82 -24.35
C GLU A 201 -12.74 2.10 -23.65
N LEU A 202 -12.62 2.13 -22.32
CA LEU A 202 -13.02 3.24 -21.49
C LEU A 202 -11.79 3.86 -20.83
N THR A 203 -11.77 5.19 -20.76
CA THR A 203 -10.90 5.88 -19.81
C THR A 203 -11.35 5.59 -18.37
N VAL A 204 -10.46 5.80 -17.39
CA VAL A 204 -10.79 5.66 -15.96
C VAL A 204 -12.00 6.53 -15.60
N SER A 205 -12.03 7.79 -16.04
CA SER A 205 -13.13 8.72 -15.77
C SER A 205 -14.47 8.25 -16.34
N GLU A 206 -14.48 7.63 -17.52
CA GLU A 206 -15.68 7.04 -18.14
C GLU A 206 -16.15 5.79 -17.42
N TYR A 207 -15.22 4.90 -17.05
CA TYR A 207 -15.53 3.70 -16.26
C TYR A 207 -16.15 4.06 -14.90
N LEU A 208 -15.53 4.98 -14.16
CA LEU A 208 -16.05 5.42 -12.86
C LEU A 208 -17.40 6.13 -12.98
N ARG A 209 -17.59 6.94 -14.04
CA ARG A 209 -18.90 7.54 -14.35
C ARG A 209 -19.96 6.49 -14.66
N PHE A 210 -19.60 5.41 -15.34
CA PHE A 210 -20.48 4.28 -15.57
C PHE A 210 -20.83 3.57 -14.26
N LYS A 211 -19.84 3.34 -13.39
CA LYS A 211 -20.03 2.76 -12.05
C LYS A 211 -20.96 3.59 -11.17
N GLU A 212 -20.84 4.92 -11.19
CA GLU A 212 -21.70 5.85 -10.44
C GLU A 212 -23.20 5.75 -10.80
N GLN A 213 -23.53 5.28 -12.01
CA GLN A 213 -24.93 5.10 -12.44
C GLN A 213 -25.66 4.00 -11.66
N LEU A 214 -24.92 3.06 -11.03
CA LEU A 214 -25.50 2.08 -10.12
C LEU A 214 -26.21 2.71 -8.93
N VAL A 215 -25.76 3.89 -8.50
CA VAL A 215 -26.23 4.56 -7.28
C VAL A 215 -27.07 5.80 -7.59
N ASN A 216 -26.63 6.62 -8.56
CA ASN A 216 -27.21 7.95 -8.77
C ASN A 216 -28.36 8.01 -9.78
N GLY A 217 -28.81 6.87 -10.34
CA GLY A 217 -29.99 6.81 -11.22
C GLY A 217 -29.90 7.63 -12.52
N GLY A 218 -28.70 8.10 -12.90
CA GLY A 218 -28.44 8.80 -14.17
C GLY A 218 -28.36 10.32 -14.11
N ASN A 219 -28.54 10.96 -12.94
CA ASN A 219 -28.33 12.42 -12.82
C ASN A 219 -26.82 12.72 -12.76
N GLN A 220 -26.24 13.19 -13.87
CA GLN A 220 -24.82 13.50 -13.98
C GLN A 220 -24.59 15.00 -13.90
N ASP A 221 -23.92 15.46 -12.85
CA ASP A 221 -23.33 16.79 -12.83
C ASP A 221 -22.10 16.80 -13.75
N ASN A 222 -22.02 17.78 -14.65
CA ASN A 222 -20.92 17.90 -15.60
C ASN A 222 -19.61 18.34 -14.93
N PHE A 223 -19.64 18.84 -13.70
CA PHE A 223 -18.49 19.43 -13.01
C PHE A 223 -18.12 18.73 -11.70
N VAL A 224 -18.34 17.41 -11.61
CA VAL A 224 -17.84 16.60 -10.47
C VAL A 224 -16.32 16.76 -10.36
N LEU A 225 -15.82 17.03 -9.15
CA LEU A 225 -14.39 17.12 -8.87
C LEU A 225 -13.70 15.79 -9.20
N GLU A 226 -12.79 15.81 -10.16
CA GLU A 226 -11.89 14.69 -10.46
C GLU A 226 -10.53 14.96 -9.81
N LEU A 227 -10.06 14.00 -9.00
CA LEU A 227 -8.75 14.02 -8.37
C LEU A 227 -7.79 13.20 -9.22
N ASP A 228 -6.79 13.90 -9.76
CA ASP A 228 -5.74 13.31 -10.59
C ASP A 228 -4.36 13.76 -10.07
N PHE A 229 -3.60 12.81 -9.53
CA PHE A 229 -2.25 13.02 -9.03
C PHE A 229 -1.16 12.66 -10.06
N GLU A 230 -1.51 12.09 -11.21
CA GLU A 230 -0.53 11.64 -12.20
C GLU A 230 0.33 12.79 -12.77
N PRO A 231 -0.22 13.95 -13.17
CA PRO A 231 0.56 15.05 -13.73
C PRO A 231 1.59 15.62 -12.74
N PHE A 232 1.25 15.62 -11.45
CA PHE A 232 2.10 16.13 -10.37
C PHE A 232 3.29 15.20 -10.06
N ASN A 233 3.27 13.98 -10.59
CA ASN A 233 4.32 12.99 -10.44
C ASN A 233 5.04 12.70 -11.77
N ALA A 234 4.78 13.46 -12.84
CA ALA A 234 5.32 13.21 -14.17
C ALA A 234 6.83 13.50 -14.31
N SER A 235 7.37 14.38 -13.46
CA SER A 235 8.80 14.67 -13.40
C SER A 235 9.62 13.53 -12.78
N PHE A 236 8.97 12.61 -12.07
CA PHE A 236 9.63 11.50 -11.39
C PHE A 236 9.66 10.25 -12.28
N PRO A 237 10.84 9.66 -12.53
CA PRO A 237 10.91 8.42 -13.27
C PRO A 237 10.25 7.31 -12.46
N ARG A 238 9.55 6.40 -13.15
CA ARG A 238 8.83 5.29 -12.52
C ARG A 238 9.36 3.94 -13.03
N PRO A 239 9.53 2.93 -12.16
CA PRO A 239 9.74 1.57 -12.61
C PRO A 239 8.49 1.05 -13.34
N SER A 240 8.68 0.21 -14.35
CA SER A 240 7.59 -0.44 -15.09
C SER A 240 7.41 -1.93 -14.79
N LEU A 241 8.38 -2.50 -14.05
CA LEU A 241 8.42 -3.93 -13.72
C LEU A 241 7.76 -4.18 -12.38
N SER A 242 6.79 -5.10 -12.33
CA SER A 242 6.05 -5.42 -11.08
C SER A 242 6.96 -5.89 -9.95
N LYS A 243 8.12 -6.52 -10.26
CA LYS A 243 9.14 -6.90 -9.24
C LYS A 243 9.80 -5.71 -8.53
N SER A 244 9.67 -4.51 -9.06
CA SER A 244 10.25 -3.29 -8.48
C SER A 244 9.30 -2.58 -7.50
N ILE A 245 8.02 -2.96 -7.48
CA ILE A 245 7.03 -2.43 -6.52
C ILE A 245 7.51 -2.74 -5.09
N GLY A 246 7.40 -1.74 -4.20
CA GLY A 246 7.86 -1.87 -2.82
C GLY A 246 9.38 -1.88 -2.62
N ASN A 247 10.16 -1.70 -3.69
CA ASN A 247 11.62 -1.55 -3.66
C ASN A 247 12.04 -0.14 -4.11
N GLY A 248 11.25 0.87 -3.73
CA GLY A 248 11.38 2.23 -4.20
C GLY A 248 12.75 2.86 -3.93
N VAL A 249 13.34 2.61 -2.75
CA VAL A 249 14.68 3.12 -2.41
C VAL A 249 15.76 2.64 -3.37
N GLN A 250 15.71 1.39 -3.83
CA GLN A 250 16.70 0.86 -4.77
C GLN A 250 16.61 1.55 -6.13
N PHE A 251 15.39 1.84 -6.58
CA PHE A 251 15.15 2.60 -7.80
C PHE A 251 15.63 4.04 -7.64
N LEU A 252 15.29 4.67 -6.52
CA LEU A 252 15.70 6.04 -6.21
C LEU A 252 17.23 6.17 -6.12
N ASN A 253 17.93 5.20 -5.51
CA ASN A 253 19.38 5.18 -5.44
C ASN A 253 20.02 5.09 -6.83
N ARG A 254 19.45 4.29 -7.76
CA ARG A 254 19.90 4.26 -9.16
C ARG A 254 19.68 5.58 -9.87
N HIS A 255 18.51 6.19 -9.67
CA HIS A 255 18.19 7.48 -10.27
C HIS A 255 19.11 8.58 -9.74
N LEU A 256 19.29 8.67 -8.43
CA LEU A 256 20.18 9.63 -7.77
C LEU A 256 21.63 9.43 -8.22
N SER A 257 22.16 8.21 -8.18
CA SER A 257 23.52 7.90 -8.65
C SER A 257 23.73 8.35 -10.10
N SER A 258 22.78 8.05 -11.00
CA SER A 258 22.85 8.52 -12.39
C SER A 258 22.82 10.05 -12.49
N LYS A 259 21.92 10.71 -11.76
CA LYS A 259 21.79 12.18 -11.74
C LYS A 259 23.05 12.84 -11.21
N LEU A 260 23.65 12.26 -10.17
CA LEU A 260 24.89 12.72 -9.55
C LEU A 260 26.10 12.56 -10.50
N PHE A 261 26.10 11.59 -11.41
CA PHE A 261 27.19 11.34 -12.36
C PHE A 261 27.23 12.31 -13.57
N HIS A 262 26.10 12.91 -13.94
CA HIS A 262 25.98 13.57 -15.25
C HIS A 262 26.76 14.90 -15.42
N ASP A 263 27.04 15.67 -14.36
CA ASP A 263 27.78 16.95 -14.48
C ASP A 263 28.57 17.31 -13.20
N LYS A 264 29.56 18.21 -13.30
CA LYS A 264 30.27 18.76 -12.13
C LYS A 264 29.32 19.49 -11.18
N GLU A 265 28.24 20.09 -11.69
CA GLU A 265 27.26 20.80 -10.85
C GLU A 265 26.30 19.86 -10.10
N SER A 266 26.09 18.61 -10.56
CA SER A 266 25.12 17.70 -9.95
C SER A 266 25.49 17.21 -8.56
N MET A 267 26.75 17.39 -8.13
CA MET A 267 27.24 17.03 -6.80
C MET A 267 27.13 18.15 -5.75
N TYR A 268 26.85 19.39 -6.17
CA TYR A 268 26.67 20.50 -5.23
C TYR A 268 25.52 20.28 -4.23
N PRO A 269 24.38 19.66 -4.60
CA PRO A 269 23.36 19.31 -3.62
C PRO A 269 23.89 18.43 -2.49
N LEU A 270 24.76 17.44 -2.78
CA LEU A 270 25.36 16.60 -1.75
C LEU A 270 26.32 17.38 -0.85
N LEU A 271 27.18 18.22 -1.45
CA LEU A 271 28.06 19.12 -0.69
C LEU A 271 27.25 20.05 0.23
N ASN A 272 26.24 20.73 -0.30
CA ASN A 272 25.43 21.67 0.44
C ASN A 272 24.61 20.97 1.53
N PHE A 273 24.14 19.76 1.26
CA PHE A 273 23.47 18.92 2.24
C PHE A 273 24.39 18.59 3.44
N LEU A 274 25.61 18.12 3.18
CA LEU A 274 26.58 17.80 4.23
C LEU A 274 27.02 19.03 5.03
N ARG A 275 27.09 20.21 4.40
CA ARG A 275 27.44 21.48 5.06
C ARG A 275 26.32 22.08 5.90
N ALA A 276 25.07 21.92 5.45
CA ALA A 276 23.91 22.43 6.17
C ALA A 276 23.57 21.58 7.40
N HIS A 277 24.25 20.43 7.57
CA HIS A 277 23.91 19.46 8.59
C HIS A 277 24.37 19.90 9.99
N THR A 278 23.40 20.27 10.83
CA THR A 278 23.64 20.78 12.18
C THR A 278 22.64 20.18 13.16
N TYR A 279 23.04 19.97 14.41
CA TYR A 279 22.17 19.49 15.48
C TYR A 279 22.41 20.28 16.77
N LYS A 280 21.39 20.97 17.28
CA LYS A 280 21.47 21.83 18.48
C LYS A 280 22.70 22.78 18.47
N GLY A 281 23.00 23.36 17.30
CA GLY A 281 24.14 24.26 17.10
C GLY A 281 25.50 23.58 16.89
N MET A 282 25.59 22.25 17.00
CA MET A 282 26.78 21.49 16.63
C MET A 282 26.79 21.24 15.12
N THR A 283 27.79 21.78 14.43
CA THR A 283 28.07 21.45 13.02
C THR A 283 28.60 20.03 12.91
N MET A 284 28.10 19.29 11.93
CA MET A 284 28.52 17.92 11.64
C MET A 284 29.01 17.80 10.20
N MET A 285 29.75 16.73 9.91
CA MET A 285 30.30 16.42 8.59
C MET A 285 31.27 17.49 8.05
N LEU A 286 30.77 18.60 7.50
CA LEU A 286 31.57 19.63 6.83
C LEU A 286 31.32 21.01 7.45
N ASN A 287 32.38 21.77 7.71
CA ASN A 287 32.27 23.18 8.12
C ASN A 287 32.46 24.15 6.93
N ASP A 288 32.39 25.44 7.21
CA ASP A 288 32.46 26.51 6.21
C ASP A 288 33.81 26.68 5.51
N ARG A 289 34.85 25.92 5.87
CA ARG A 289 36.11 25.90 5.11
C ARG A 289 35.93 25.25 3.74
N ILE A 290 34.95 24.37 3.58
CA ILE A 290 34.70 23.63 2.33
C ILE A 290 33.57 24.31 1.57
N GLN A 291 33.90 25.17 0.60
CA GLN A 291 32.92 25.92 -0.20
C GLN A 291 32.71 25.36 -1.62
N SER A 292 33.54 24.42 -2.05
CA SER A 292 33.51 23.86 -3.40
C SER A 292 33.83 22.37 -3.42
N LEU A 293 33.45 21.69 -4.50
CA LEU A 293 33.77 20.28 -4.70
C LEU A 293 35.29 20.04 -4.83
N SER A 294 36.05 21.01 -5.35
CA SER A 294 37.51 20.92 -5.42
C SER A 294 38.15 20.98 -4.02
N ALA A 295 37.64 21.86 -3.14
CA ALA A 295 38.08 21.92 -1.76
C ALA A 295 37.72 20.64 -0.99
N LEU A 296 36.51 20.10 -1.21
CA LEU A 296 36.09 18.83 -0.60
C LEU A 296 37.01 17.67 -1.01
N ARG A 297 37.25 17.49 -2.32
CA ARG A 297 38.16 16.43 -2.81
C ARG A 297 39.57 16.57 -2.23
N ALA A 298 40.09 17.79 -2.13
CA ALA A 298 41.40 18.04 -1.55
C ALA A 298 41.45 17.74 -0.04
N ALA A 299 40.39 18.08 0.70
CA ALA A 299 40.27 17.78 2.12
C ALA A 299 40.20 16.27 2.39
N LEU A 300 39.37 15.54 1.63
CA LEU A 300 39.21 14.09 1.77
C LEU A 300 40.52 13.33 1.47
N ARG A 301 41.25 13.72 0.42
CA ARG A 301 42.57 13.13 0.10
C ARG A 301 43.58 13.32 1.23
N LYS A 302 43.68 14.55 1.76
CA LYS A 302 44.58 14.85 2.89
C LYS A 302 44.19 14.11 4.17
N ALA A 303 42.89 13.93 4.40
CA ALA A 303 42.39 13.19 5.54
C ALA A 303 42.77 11.71 5.46
N GLU A 304 42.61 11.08 4.30
CA GLU A 304 42.99 9.68 4.07
C GLU A 304 44.50 9.46 4.21
N GLU A 305 45.32 10.31 3.58
CA GLU A 305 46.78 10.26 3.73
C GLU A 305 47.21 10.35 5.20
N TYR A 306 46.54 11.19 5.98
CA TYR A 306 46.82 11.34 7.41
C TYR A 306 46.36 10.11 8.21
N LEU A 307 45.17 9.56 7.92
CA LEU A 307 44.65 8.37 8.60
C LEU A 307 45.55 7.13 8.46
N LEU A 308 46.31 7.02 7.36
CA LEU A 308 47.32 5.94 7.20
C LEU A 308 48.42 5.97 8.27
N SER A 309 48.66 7.14 8.88
CA SER A 309 49.65 7.30 9.96
C SER A 309 49.07 7.11 11.37
N VAL A 310 47.75 6.93 11.48
CA VAL A 310 47.02 6.81 12.75
C VAL A 310 46.65 5.34 12.98
N PRO A 311 46.78 4.78 14.20
CA PRO A 311 46.32 3.43 14.51
C PRO A 311 44.82 3.25 14.20
N SER A 312 44.42 2.09 13.66
CA SER A 312 43.06 1.84 13.18
C SER A 312 41.98 1.98 14.27
N ASP A 313 42.33 1.64 15.50
CA ASP A 313 41.49 1.68 16.70
C ASP A 313 41.54 3.03 17.43
N ALA A 314 42.39 3.97 16.98
CA ALA A 314 42.51 5.28 17.61
C ALA A 314 41.17 6.02 17.59
N PRO A 315 40.70 6.56 18.73
CA PRO A 315 39.44 7.26 18.81
C PRO A 315 39.49 8.62 18.10
N TYR A 316 38.35 9.08 17.56
CA TYR A 316 38.24 10.36 16.83
C TYR A 316 38.79 11.55 17.61
N SER A 317 38.70 11.54 18.95
CA SER A 317 39.21 12.60 19.81
C SER A 317 40.71 12.84 19.70
N GLU A 318 41.50 11.85 19.29
CA GLU A 318 42.96 12.00 19.16
C GLU A 318 43.38 12.77 17.92
N PHE A 319 42.53 12.78 16.88
CA PHE A 319 42.87 13.37 15.59
C PHE A 319 41.86 14.41 15.07
N ASN A 320 40.84 14.74 15.88
CA ASN A 320 39.78 15.68 15.53
C ASN A 320 40.27 17.08 15.14
N HIS A 321 41.27 17.62 15.83
CA HIS A 321 41.78 18.98 15.59
C HIS A 321 42.31 19.10 14.16
N ARG A 322 43.04 18.06 13.71
CA ARG A 322 43.56 18.01 12.36
C ARG A 322 42.44 17.91 11.32
N PHE A 323 41.39 17.15 11.61
CA PHE A 323 40.21 17.05 10.74
C PHE A 323 39.46 18.39 10.63
N GLN A 324 39.29 19.10 11.75
CA GLN A 324 38.64 20.42 11.77
C GLN A 324 39.40 21.47 10.96
N GLU A 325 40.74 21.44 10.99
CA GLU A 325 41.59 22.28 10.14
C GLU A 325 41.34 22.05 8.64
N LEU A 326 41.10 20.79 8.26
CA LEU A 326 40.76 20.36 6.88
C LEU A 326 39.31 20.67 6.50
N GLY A 327 38.47 21.07 7.45
CA GLY A 327 37.06 21.36 7.26
C GLY A 327 36.11 20.20 7.55
N LEU A 328 36.60 19.13 8.18
CA LEU A 328 35.86 17.92 8.52
C LEU A 328 35.49 17.95 10.01
N GLU A 329 34.20 18.03 10.32
CA GLU A 329 33.68 18.01 11.69
C GLU A 329 33.34 16.59 12.17
N LYS A 330 32.81 16.43 13.37
CA LYS A 330 32.37 15.12 13.88
C LYS A 330 31.26 14.50 13.01
N GLY A 331 31.13 13.17 13.09
CA GLY A 331 30.07 12.42 12.39
C GLY A 331 30.56 11.44 11.31
N TRP A 332 31.87 11.28 11.13
CA TRP A 332 32.47 10.35 10.16
C TRP A 332 32.72 8.94 10.73
N GLY A 333 32.83 8.83 12.06
CA GLY A 333 33.22 7.61 12.74
C GLY A 333 33.76 7.86 14.15
N ASP A 334 33.70 6.85 15.01
CA ASP A 334 34.28 6.87 16.36
C ASP A 334 35.79 6.55 16.40
N THR A 335 36.30 5.87 15.37
CA THR A 335 37.65 5.30 15.26
C THR A 335 38.25 5.65 13.91
N ALA A 336 39.58 5.69 13.82
CA ALA A 336 40.29 6.00 12.57
C ALA A 336 39.88 5.08 11.41
N GLN A 337 39.68 3.78 11.68
CA GLN A 337 39.19 2.82 10.68
C GLN A 337 37.81 3.23 10.13
N ARG A 338 36.85 3.50 11.00
CA ARG A 338 35.48 3.89 10.60
C ARG A 338 35.47 5.17 9.79
N VAL A 339 36.26 6.16 10.24
CA VAL A 339 36.41 7.43 9.53
C VAL A 339 37.01 7.20 8.14
N SER A 340 38.01 6.34 8.03
CA SER A 340 38.60 5.95 6.75
C SER A 340 37.56 5.34 5.82
N GLU A 341 36.74 4.39 6.30
CA GLU A 341 35.65 3.78 5.54
C GLU A 341 34.65 4.82 5.03
N THR A 342 34.17 5.72 5.89
CA THR A 342 33.20 6.76 5.51
C THR A 342 33.78 7.80 4.54
N VAL A 343 35.03 8.21 4.75
CA VAL A 343 35.76 9.12 3.84
C VAL A 343 35.94 8.48 2.48
N HIS A 344 36.28 7.18 2.45
CA HIS A 344 36.43 6.41 1.22
C HIS A 344 35.12 6.33 0.44
N LEU A 345 33.99 6.03 1.10
CA LEU A 345 32.67 6.01 0.48
C LEU A 345 32.34 7.36 -0.20
N LEU A 346 32.57 8.48 0.48
CA LEU A 346 32.31 9.80 -0.11
C LEU A 346 33.26 10.11 -1.28
N ARG A 347 34.53 9.74 -1.18
CA ARG A 347 35.49 9.97 -2.27
C ARG A 347 35.09 9.17 -3.52
N ASP A 348 34.72 7.91 -3.33
CA ASP A 348 34.25 7.04 -4.42
C ASP A 348 32.98 7.62 -5.06
N LEU A 349 32.03 8.12 -4.26
CA LEU A 349 30.87 8.83 -4.79
C LEU A 349 31.23 10.07 -5.61
N LEU A 350 32.24 10.84 -5.21
CA LEU A 350 32.68 12.03 -5.93
C LEU A 350 33.44 11.73 -7.22
N GLU A 351 33.89 10.49 -7.41
CA GLU A 351 34.66 10.02 -8.56
C GLU A 351 33.81 9.18 -9.51
N ALA A 352 33.12 8.16 -8.99
CA ALA A 352 32.25 7.24 -9.70
C ALA A 352 31.04 6.86 -8.82
N PRO A 353 29.95 7.65 -8.85
CA PRO A 353 28.77 7.40 -8.02
C PRO A 353 28.05 6.15 -8.49
N ASP A 354 27.93 5.14 -7.62
CA ASP A 354 27.08 3.98 -7.84
C ASP A 354 25.95 3.91 -6.78
N PRO A 355 24.86 3.18 -7.06
CA PRO A 355 23.69 3.14 -6.19
C PRO A 355 23.98 2.54 -4.80
N SER A 356 24.88 1.56 -4.73
CA SER A 356 25.18 0.84 -3.48
C SER A 356 26.04 1.66 -2.54
N THR A 357 27.04 2.37 -3.08
CA THR A 357 27.87 3.30 -2.29
C THR A 357 27.05 4.49 -1.83
N LEU A 358 26.11 4.99 -2.66
CA LEU A 358 25.24 6.10 -2.29
C LEU A 358 24.34 5.73 -1.11
N GLU A 359 23.70 4.56 -1.18
CA GLU A 359 22.86 4.05 -0.10
C GLU A 359 23.64 3.87 1.20
N LYS A 360 24.82 3.23 1.12
CA LYS A 360 25.70 3.04 2.28
C LYS A 360 26.10 4.37 2.90
N PHE A 361 26.60 5.30 2.10
CA PHE A 361 27.04 6.60 2.59
C PHE A 361 25.88 7.40 3.21
N LEU A 362 24.74 7.53 2.53
CA LEU A 362 23.58 8.24 3.08
C LEU A 362 23.04 7.55 4.35
N GLY A 363 23.17 6.23 4.45
CA GLY A 363 22.84 5.46 5.64
C GLY A 363 23.80 5.65 6.82
N THR A 364 25.04 6.06 6.58
CA THR A 364 26.01 6.38 7.64
C THR A 364 25.91 7.81 8.17
N ILE A 365 25.32 8.74 7.40
CA ILE A 365 25.20 10.15 7.85
C ILE A 365 24.33 10.18 9.11
N PRO A 366 24.82 10.77 10.22
CA PRO A 366 24.08 10.81 11.47
C PRO A 366 22.96 11.85 11.38
N MET A 367 21.77 11.45 10.91
CA MET A 367 20.66 12.36 10.62
C MET A 367 19.50 12.29 11.60
N VAL A 368 19.25 11.12 12.19
CA VAL A 368 18.00 10.85 12.93
C VAL A 368 18.31 10.74 14.41
N PHE A 369 17.96 11.78 15.18
CA PHE A 369 18.15 11.85 16.63
C PHE A 369 16.82 12.03 17.37
N ASN A 370 15.92 12.85 16.84
CA ASN A 370 14.59 13.12 17.37
C ASN A 370 13.53 12.51 16.45
N VAL A 371 12.83 11.48 16.91
CA VAL A 371 11.78 10.80 16.14
C VAL A 371 10.42 11.05 16.80
N VAL A 372 9.43 11.42 15.99
CA VAL A 372 8.05 11.60 16.44
C VAL A 372 7.16 10.60 15.72
N ILE A 373 6.39 9.83 16.47
CA ILE A 373 5.50 8.77 15.96
C ILE A 373 4.07 9.11 16.34
N LEU A 374 3.16 9.23 15.36
CA LEU A 374 1.78 9.64 15.58
C LEU A 374 0.87 8.41 15.61
N SER A 375 0.09 8.26 16.69
CA SER A 375 -0.96 7.25 16.83
C SER A 375 -2.12 7.79 17.70
N PRO A 376 -2.95 8.71 17.19
CA PRO A 376 -3.91 9.46 18.02
C PRO A 376 -5.04 8.61 18.63
N HIS A 377 -5.69 7.75 17.83
CA HIS A 377 -6.82 6.94 18.29
C HIS A 377 -6.43 5.80 19.25
N GLY A 378 -7.46 5.17 19.84
CA GLY A 378 -7.33 3.99 20.68
C GLY A 378 -6.85 4.30 22.11
N TYR A 379 -6.74 3.25 22.92
CA TYR A 379 -6.18 3.32 24.27
C TYR A 379 -4.70 2.97 24.22
N PHE A 380 -3.86 3.92 23.81
CA PHE A 380 -2.43 3.67 23.71
C PHE A 380 -1.78 3.63 25.10
N ALA A 381 -1.43 2.43 25.58
CA ALA A 381 -0.68 2.18 26.79
C ALA A 381 0.10 0.86 26.72
N GLN A 382 0.95 0.60 27.72
CA GLN A 382 1.82 -0.58 27.74
C GLN A 382 1.20 -1.80 28.43
N ALA A 383 0.10 -1.62 29.17
CA ALA A 383 -0.62 -2.67 29.89
C ALA A 383 -2.11 -2.33 30.00
N ASN A 384 -2.94 -3.35 30.24
CA ASN A 384 -4.39 -3.23 30.51
C ASN A 384 -5.23 -2.56 29.40
N VAL A 385 -4.75 -2.59 28.15
CA VAL A 385 -5.44 -1.94 27.02
C VAL A 385 -5.66 -2.85 25.81
N LEU A 386 -4.83 -3.88 25.61
CA LEU A 386 -4.97 -4.78 24.46
C LEU A 386 -6.33 -5.48 24.48
N GLY A 387 -7.07 -5.38 23.37
CA GLY A 387 -8.44 -5.89 23.25
C GLY A 387 -9.53 -4.83 23.43
N TYR A 388 -9.19 -3.62 23.88
CA TYR A 388 -10.16 -2.50 23.88
C TYR A 388 -10.48 -2.04 22.45
N PRO A 389 -11.63 -1.35 22.25
CA PRO A 389 -11.95 -0.74 20.95
C PRO A 389 -10.79 0.08 20.40
N ASP A 390 -10.53 -0.06 19.10
CA ASP A 390 -9.45 0.62 18.38
C ASP A 390 -8.03 0.37 18.95
N THR A 391 -7.85 -0.70 19.73
CA THR A 391 -6.62 -0.95 20.51
C THR A 391 -6.12 -2.37 20.25
N GLY A 392 -5.16 -2.52 19.35
CA GLY A 392 -4.70 -3.84 18.89
C GLY A 392 -3.27 -3.86 18.35
N GLY A 393 -3.07 -4.59 17.25
CA GLY A 393 -1.75 -4.88 16.68
C GLY A 393 -0.91 -3.63 16.36
N GLN A 394 -1.54 -2.49 16.05
CA GLN A 394 -0.84 -1.22 15.84
C GLN A 394 -0.04 -0.77 17.07
N ILE A 395 -0.57 -0.94 18.28
CA ILE A 395 0.12 -0.54 19.51
C ILE A 395 1.31 -1.48 19.78
N VAL A 396 1.09 -2.79 19.59
CA VAL A 396 2.18 -3.79 19.70
C VAL A 396 3.29 -3.48 18.70
N TYR A 397 2.93 -3.22 17.44
CA TYR A 397 3.85 -2.82 16.40
C TYR A 397 4.69 -1.61 16.80
N ILE A 398 4.05 -0.52 17.25
CA ILE A 398 4.77 0.72 17.59
C ILE A 398 5.66 0.51 18.82
N LEU A 399 5.19 -0.20 19.85
CA LEU A 399 5.97 -0.46 21.06
C LEU A 399 7.22 -1.31 20.78
N ASP A 400 7.13 -2.28 19.88
CA ASP A 400 8.29 -3.09 19.51
C ASP A 400 9.21 -2.35 18.53
N GLN A 401 8.62 -1.58 17.60
CA GLN A 401 9.34 -0.70 16.68
C GLN A 401 10.26 0.27 17.42
N VAL A 402 9.76 0.97 18.44
CA VAL A 402 10.57 1.99 19.14
C VAL A 402 11.72 1.40 19.95
N ARG A 403 11.58 0.18 20.50
CA ARG A 403 12.67 -0.50 21.21
C ARG A 403 13.82 -0.82 20.27
N ALA A 404 13.49 -1.37 19.11
CA ALA A 404 14.48 -1.70 18.08
C ALA A 404 15.07 -0.44 17.43
N LEU A 405 14.26 0.59 17.23
CA LEU A 405 14.68 1.87 16.67
C LEU A 405 15.63 2.61 17.62
N GLU A 406 15.32 2.68 18.92
CA GLU A 406 16.21 3.30 19.91
C GLU A 406 17.57 2.59 19.96
N SER A 407 17.57 1.26 19.97
CA SER A 407 18.80 0.46 19.98
C SER A 407 19.67 0.75 18.74
N GLU A 408 19.06 0.82 17.56
CA GLU A 408 19.75 1.13 16.30
C GLU A 408 20.23 2.59 16.25
N MET A 409 19.43 3.54 16.74
CA MET A 409 19.81 4.95 16.84
C MET A 409 21.03 5.11 17.74
N LEU A 410 21.02 4.52 18.94
CA LEU A 410 22.15 4.54 19.87
C LEU A 410 23.40 3.93 19.24
N LEU A 411 23.25 2.79 18.54
CA LEU A 411 24.34 2.15 17.82
C LEU A 411 24.94 3.08 16.75
N ARG A 412 24.12 3.66 15.87
CA ARG A 412 24.60 4.56 14.80
C ARG A 412 25.23 5.83 15.35
N ILE A 413 24.63 6.45 16.37
CA ILE A 413 25.16 7.65 17.01
C ILE A 413 26.55 7.36 17.59
N LYS A 414 26.69 6.27 18.36
CA LYS A 414 27.97 5.83 18.89
C LYS A 414 28.96 5.57 17.76
N GLN A 415 28.51 4.87 16.72
CA GLN A 415 29.37 4.52 15.61
C GLN A 415 29.88 5.75 14.83
N GLN A 416 29.14 6.85 14.80
CA GLN A 416 29.62 8.08 14.15
C GLN A 416 30.46 8.99 15.08
N GLY A 417 30.84 8.49 16.27
CA GLY A 417 31.67 9.24 17.22
C GLY A 417 30.92 10.39 17.88
N LEU A 418 29.60 10.26 18.01
CA LEU A 418 28.73 11.29 18.58
C LEU A 418 28.24 10.88 19.98
N ASN A 419 28.13 11.87 20.87
CA ASN A 419 27.56 11.71 22.20
C ASN A 419 26.18 12.40 22.29
N ILE A 420 25.34 12.20 21.27
CA ILE A 420 23.98 12.74 21.23
C ILE A 420 23.05 11.74 21.92
N THR A 421 22.22 12.22 22.83
CA THR A 421 21.13 11.41 23.37
C THR A 421 19.95 11.46 22.40
N PRO A 422 19.52 10.33 21.81
CA PRO A 422 18.34 10.31 20.96
C PRO A 422 17.07 10.55 21.79
N ARG A 423 15.97 10.89 21.12
CA ARG A 423 14.65 11.04 21.75
C ARG A 423 13.59 10.51 20.81
N ILE A 424 12.76 9.59 21.29
CA ILE A 424 11.61 9.08 20.54
C ILE A 424 10.34 9.44 21.31
N LEU A 425 9.41 10.13 20.65
CA LEU A 425 8.11 10.50 21.22
C LEU A 425 7.00 9.81 20.45
N ILE A 426 6.30 8.88 21.11
CA ILE A 426 5.04 8.32 20.61
C ILE A 426 3.93 9.26 21.05
N VAL A 427 3.36 10.00 20.11
CA VAL A 427 2.32 10.99 20.37
C VAL A 427 0.94 10.39 20.12
N THR A 428 0.11 10.42 21.16
CA THR A 428 -1.24 9.85 21.17
C THR A 428 -2.21 10.72 21.97
N ARG A 429 -3.48 10.36 22.04
CA ARG A 429 -4.49 11.16 22.74
C ARG A 429 -4.40 10.95 24.26
N LEU A 430 -4.53 12.04 25.01
CA LEU A 430 -4.77 12.00 26.46
C LEU A 430 -6.23 11.66 26.75
N LEU A 431 -6.45 10.61 27.55
CA LEU A 431 -7.78 10.15 27.97
C LEU A 431 -7.89 10.24 29.50
N PRO A 432 -8.32 11.39 30.06
CA PRO A 432 -8.35 11.62 31.51
C PRO A 432 -9.24 10.65 32.29
N ASP A 433 -10.32 10.17 31.67
CA ASP A 433 -11.33 9.34 32.34
C ASP A 433 -11.09 7.82 32.16
N ALA A 434 -9.99 7.42 31.51
CA ALA A 434 -9.66 6.02 31.26
C ALA A 434 -9.02 5.35 32.51
N VAL A 435 -9.87 4.95 33.46
CA VAL A 435 -9.47 4.29 34.72
C VAL A 435 -8.85 2.90 34.47
N GLY A 436 -7.86 2.52 35.27
CA GLY A 436 -7.15 1.22 35.16
C GLY A 436 -6.05 1.18 34.10
N THR A 437 -5.83 2.30 33.40
CA THR A 437 -4.82 2.47 32.36
C THR A 437 -3.95 3.69 32.66
N THR A 438 -2.83 3.84 31.95
CA THR A 438 -1.99 5.05 32.00
C THR A 438 -2.39 6.10 30.96
N CYS A 439 -3.54 5.96 30.28
CA CYS A 439 -3.93 6.86 29.18
C CYS A 439 -4.21 8.30 29.65
N GLY A 440 -4.42 8.53 30.94
CA GLY A 440 -4.54 9.87 31.54
C GLY A 440 -3.19 10.52 31.92
N GLN A 441 -2.07 9.82 31.74
CA GLN A 441 -0.73 10.33 32.05
C GLN A 441 -0.11 11.01 30.82
N ARG A 442 0.21 12.31 30.94
CA ARG A 442 0.81 13.12 29.85
C ARG A 442 2.08 12.48 29.29
N LEU A 443 3.02 12.07 30.15
CA LEU A 443 4.30 11.52 29.71
C LEU A 443 4.59 10.19 30.41
N GLU A 444 4.80 9.12 29.65
CA GLU A 444 5.07 7.77 30.15
C GLU A 444 6.31 7.19 29.48
N LYS A 445 7.27 6.68 30.24
CA LYS A 445 8.47 6.04 29.68
C LYS A 445 8.13 4.66 29.12
N VAL A 446 8.63 4.33 27.93
CA VAL A 446 8.44 3.00 27.34
C VAL A 446 9.35 1.96 28.02
N LEU A 447 8.77 0.81 28.40
CA LEU A 447 9.47 -0.31 29.01
C LEU A 447 10.48 -0.91 28.03
N GLY A 448 11.68 -1.20 28.55
CA GLY A 448 12.80 -1.70 27.75
C GLY A 448 13.52 -0.63 26.94
N THR A 449 13.30 0.65 27.24
CA THR A 449 13.97 1.79 26.58
C THR A 449 14.55 2.77 27.59
N GLU A 450 15.49 3.61 27.17
CA GLU A 450 16.07 4.68 28.00
C GLU A 450 15.52 6.07 27.64
N HIS A 451 15.30 6.34 26.36
CA HIS A 451 15.03 7.66 25.81
C HIS A 451 13.70 7.76 25.05
N THR A 452 12.89 6.71 25.09
CA THR A 452 11.59 6.66 24.42
C THR A 452 10.43 6.90 25.39
N HIS A 453 9.53 7.81 25.02
CA HIS A 453 8.38 8.19 25.84
C HIS A 453 7.10 8.24 25.01
N ILE A 454 5.97 7.89 25.63
CA ILE A 454 4.62 8.17 25.14
C ILE A 454 4.23 9.55 25.64
N LEU A 455 3.93 10.46 24.71
CA LEU A 455 3.44 11.81 24.96
C LEU A 455 1.94 11.88 24.60
N ARG A 456 1.12 12.24 25.58
CA ARG A 456 -0.33 12.31 25.43
C ARG A 456 -0.81 13.74 25.43
N VAL A 457 -1.45 14.12 24.32
CA VAL A 457 -2.00 15.45 24.10
C VAL A 457 -3.53 15.35 24.08
N PRO A 458 -4.28 16.19 24.80
CA PRO A 458 -5.73 16.10 24.81
C PRO A 458 -6.34 16.54 23.48
N PHE A 459 -7.47 15.93 23.11
CA PHE A 459 -8.38 16.58 22.16
C PHE A 459 -9.09 17.73 22.86
N ARG A 460 -9.34 18.81 22.14
CA ARG A 460 -10.07 19.96 22.67
C ARG A 460 -10.92 20.64 21.60
N THR A 461 -11.91 21.38 22.07
CA THR A 461 -12.71 22.32 21.27
C THR A 461 -12.66 23.69 21.95
N GLU A 462 -13.42 24.67 21.43
CA GLU A 462 -13.61 25.96 22.10
C GLU A 462 -14.20 25.81 23.52
N LYS A 463 -14.89 24.69 23.81
CA LYS A 463 -15.46 24.38 25.13
C LYS A 463 -14.47 23.77 26.12
N GLY A 464 -13.21 23.54 25.71
CA GLY A 464 -12.17 22.93 26.53
C GLY A 464 -11.81 21.50 26.09
N ILE A 465 -11.12 20.79 26.99
CA ILE A 465 -10.60 19.43 26.76
C ILE A 465 -11.76 18.44 26.72
N LEU A 466 -11.72 17.54 25.74
CA LEU A 466 -12.68 16.46 25.54
C LEU A 466 -12.19 15.18 26.23
N ARG A 467 -12.93 14.73 27.24
CA ARG A 467 -12.44 13.72 28.20
C ARG A 467 -12.76 12.28 27.80
N LYS A 468 -13.96 12.04 27.25
CA LYS A 468 -14.40 10.68 26.86
C LYS A 468 -13.60 10.09 25.69
N TRP A 469 -13.50 8.77 25.65
CA TRP A 469 -13.01 8.05 24.46
C TRP A 469 -13.93 8.29 23.25
N ILE A 470 -13.33 8.24 22.05
CA ILE A 470 -13.99 8.47 20.76
C ILE A 470 -13.47 7.40 19.81
N SER A 471 -14.37 6.82 19.00
CA SER A 471 -13.97 5.85 17.99
C SER A 471 -13.07 6.50 16.96
N ARG A 472 -12.13 5.74 16.39
CA ARG A 472 -11.26 6.13 15.27
C ARG A 472 -12.04 6.62 14.05
N PHE A 473 -13.32 6.29 13.92
CA PHE A 473 -14.20 6.79 12.86
C PHE A 473 -14.77 8.19 13.12
N ASP A 474 -14.65 8.71 14.35
CA ASP A 474 -15.28 9.96 14.79
C ASP A 474 -14.24 11.04 15.18
N VAL A 475 -12.93 10.75 15.04
CA VAL A 475 -11.85 11.65 15.49
C VAL A 475 -11.63 12.87 14.58
N TRP A 476 -12.17 12.87 13.37
CA TRP A 476 -11.85 13.82 12.29
C TRP A 476 -11.96 15.31 12.66
N PRO A 477 -13.00 15.77 13.40
CA PRO A 477 -13.12 17.19 13.77
C PRO A 477 -11.98 17.73 14.63
N TYR A 478 -11.28 16.84 15.34
CA TYR A 478 -10.32 17.21 16.38
C TYR A 478 -8.87 17.25 15.87
N LEU A 479 -8.58 16.61 14.73
CA LEU A 479 -7.21 16.35 14.28
C LEU A 479 -6.43 17.62 13.91
N GLU A 480 -7.08 18.66 13.40
CA GLU A 480 -6.41 19.93 13.06
C GLU A 480 -5.91 20.65 14.33
N THR A 481 -6.79 20.84 15.31
CA THR A 481 -6.42 21.44 16.60
C THR A 481 -5.40 20.56 17.34
N TYR A 482 -5.57 19.25 17.28
CA TYR A 482 -4.63 18.31 17.86
C TYR A 482 -3.22 18.44 17.24
N ALA A 483 -3.10 18.57 15.92
CA ALA A 483 -1.80 18.78 15.27
C ALA A 483 -1.12 20.08 15.73
N GLU A 484 -1.89 21.15 15.94
CA GLU A 484 -1.39 22.42 16.48
C GLU A 484 -0.89 22.26 17.92
N ASP A 485 -1.66 21.59 18.78
CA ASP A 485 -1.28 21.35 20.18
C ASP A 485 -0.06 20.44 20.28
N VAL A 486 -0.01 19.39 19.47
CA VAL A 486 1.15 18.50 19.37
C VAL A 486 2.41 19.27 18.96
N ALA A 487 2.32 20.18 17.98
CA ALA A 487 3.48 20.99 17.59
C ALA A 487 4.05 21.82 18.77
N ASN A 488 3.17 22.37 19.62
CA ASN A 488 3.57 23.12 20.80
C ASN A 488 4.21 22.23 21.89
N GLU A 489 3.63 21.06 22.14
CA GLU A 489 4.15 20.09 23.11
C GLU A 489 5.50 19.53 22.68
N LEU A 490 5.68 19.24 21.38
CA LEU A 490 6.95 18.79 20.82
C LEU A 490 8.06 19.84 20.97
N ALA A 491 7.73 21.12 20.79
CA ALA A 491 8.71 22.20 20.98
C ALA A 491 9.24 22.24 22.42
N GLY A 492 8.38 21.97 23.41
CA GLY A 492 8.77 21.85 24.82
C GLY A 492 9.62 20.62 25.13
N GLU A 493 9.24 19.45 24.59
CA GLU A 493 9.89 18.17 24.92
C GLU A 493 11.22 17.92 24.17
N LEU A 494 11.33 18.33 22.91
CA LEU A 494 12.52 18.06 22.09
C LEU A 494 13.57 19.17 22.18
N GLN A 495 13.12 20.42 22.40
CA GLN A 495 13.94 21.64 22.31
C GLN A 495 14.72 21.74 20.99
N ALA A 496 14.19 21.10 19.94
CA ALA A 496 14.70 21.02 18.58
C ALA A 496 13.57 20.55 17.66
N THR A 497 13.74 20.71 16.36
CA THR A 497 12.83 20.10 15.39
C THR A 497 13.01 18.58 15.37
N PRO A 498 11.95 17.79 15.13
CA PRO A 498 12.09 16.38 14.81
C PRO A 498 12.92 16.18 13.53
N ASP A 499 13.67 15.08 13.46
CA ASP A 499 14.41 14.68 12.26
C ASP A 499 13.56 13.77 11.35
N LEU A 500 12.63 13.02 11.97
CA LEU A 500 11.71 12.11 11.30
C LEU A 500 10.33 12.13 11.98
N ILE A 501 9.27 12.21 11.18
CA ILE A 501 7.89 12.06 11.62
C ILE A 501 7.28 10.82 10.96
N ILE A 502 6.75 9.90 11.76
CA ILE A 502 6.12 8.65 11.31
C ILE A 502 4.63 8.70 11.64
N GLY A 503 3.78 8.78 10.62
CA GLY A 503 2.34 8.60 10.77
C GLY A 503 1.94 7.12 10.85
N ASN A 504 0.96 6.80 11.69
CA ASN A 504 0.37 5.45 11.77
C ASN A 504 -1.14 5.53 11.63
N TYR A 505 -1.71 4.72 10.73
CA TYR A 505 -3.13 4.72 10.39
C TYR A 505 -3.61 6.08 9.85
N THR A 506 -4.86 6.19 9.42
CA THR A 506 -5.35 7.39 8.71
C THR A 506 -5.21 8.68 9.52
N ASP A 507 -5.62 8.67 10.79
CA ASP A 507 -5.59 9.85 11.66
C ASP A 507 -4.15 10.28 11.99
N GLY A 508 -3.29 9.32 12.34
CA GLY A 508 -1.87 9.58 12.59
C GLY A 508 -1.13 10.02 11.32
N ASN A 509 -1.46 9.44 10.16
CA ASN A 509 -0.90 9.84 8.87
C ASN A 509 -1.31 11.26 8.47
N LEU A 510 -2.56 11.66 8.74
CA LEU A 510 -3.00 13.02 8.49
C LEU A 510 -2.29 14.02 9.42
N VAL A 511 -2.26 13.75 10.72
CA VAL A 511 -1.56 14.61 11.69
C VAL A 511 -0.08 14.71 11.37
N ALA A 512 0.57 13.60 11.00
CA ALA A 512 1.96 13.59 10.55
C ALA A 512 2.17 14.47 9.31
N SER A 513 1.21 14.47 8.36
CA SER A 513 1.28 15.32 7.16
C SER A 513 1.22 16.80 7.52
N LEU A 514 0.31 17.18 8.42
CA LEU A 514 0.20 18.56 8.90
C LEU A 514 1.47 19.03 9.63
N LEU A 515 2.00 18.19 10.53
CA LEU A 515 3.23 18.48 11.27
C LEU A 515 4.45 18.55 10.37
N ALA A 516 4.63 17.59 9.45
CA ALA A 516 5.75 17.56 8.52
C ALA A 516 5.73 18.79 7.60
N ASN A 517 4.55 19.22 7.16
CA ASN A 517 4.38 20.43 6.37
C ASN A 517 4.76 21.70 7.14
N LYS A 518 4.35 21.77 8.41
CA LYS A 518 4.59 22.92 9.31
C LYS A 518 6.05 23.02 9.74
N LEU A 519 6.66 21.90 10.10
CA LEU A 519 8.01 21.82 10.67
C LEU A 519 9.11 21.59 9.61
N GLY A 520 8.73 21.24 8.38
CA GLY A 520 9.69 20.99 7.29
C GLY A 520 10.46 19.67 7.41
N VAL A 521 9.89 18.68 8.10
CA VAL A 521 10.57 17.42 8.49
C VAL A 521 10.28 16.28 7.51
N THR A 522 11.20 15.34 7.34
CA THR A 522 10.97 14.10 6.55
C THR A 522 9.81 13.30 7.12
N GLN A 523 8.89 12.87 6.25
CA GLN A 523 7.69 12.14 6.66
C GLN A 523 7.68 10.71 6.13
N CYS A 524 7.46 9.76 7.05
CA CYS A 524 7.07 8.39 6.76
C CYS A 524 5.58 8.20 7.09
N THR A 525 4.87 7.38 6.32
CA THR A 525 3.54 6.88 6.69
C THR A 525 3.50 5.36 6.70
N ILE A 526 2.73 4.82 7.64
CA ILE A 526 2.43 3.38 7.77
C ILE A 526 0.91 3.26 7.87
N ALA A 527 0.27 2.63 6.90
CA ALA A 527 -1.19 2.52 6.90
C ALA A 527 -1.71 1.60 8.02
N HIS A 528 -1.02 0.49 8.28
CA HIS A 528 -1.50 -0.66 9.09
C HIS A 528 -2.72 -1.37 8.48
N ALA A 529 -3.72 -0.62 8.05
CA ALA A 529 -4.87 -1.08 7.29
C ALA A 529 -5.47 0.08 6.48
N LEU A 530 -6.05 -0.24 5.32
CA LEU A 530 -6.86 0.70 4.54
C LEU A 530 -8.33 0.22 4.49
N GLU A 531 -9.21 0.95 5.17
CA GLU A 531 -10.59 0.51 5.43
C GLU A 531 -11.41 0.32 4.15
N LYS A 532 -11.07 1.01 3.05
CA LYS A 532 -11.73 0.85 1.75
C LYS A 532 -11.72 -0.61 1.26
N THR A 533 -10.69 -1.38 1.59
CA THR A 533 -10.59 -2.81 1.23
C THR A 533 -11.25 -3.73 2.24
N LYS A 534 -11.34 -3.32 3.51
CA LYS A 534 -11.97 -4.10 4.57
C LYS A 534 -13.49 -4.02 4.54
N TYR A 535 -14.02 -2.92 4.01
CA TYR A 535 -15.45 -2.72 3.78
C TYR A 535 -15.70 -2.69 2.27
N PRO A 536 -15.99 -3.84 1.63
CA PRO A 536 -16.19 -3.90 0.19
C PRO A 536 -17.26 -2.92 -0.28
N ASN A 537 -16.98 -2.22 -1.38
CA ASN A 537 -17.90 -1.26 -2.00
C ASN A 537 -18.25 -0.06 -1.10
N SER A 538 -17.48 0.17 -0.03
CA SER A 538 -17.61 1.33 0.85
C SER A 538 -17.34 2.65 0.16
N ASP A 539 -16.63 2.64 -0.98
CA ASP A 539 -16.47 3.81 -1.84
C ASP A 539 -17.76 4.13 -2.62
N ILE A 540 -18.23 3.20 -3.44
CA ILE A 540 -19.41 3.42 -4.28
C ILE A 540 -20.68 3.62 -3.45
N TYR A 541 -20.81 2.93 -2.30
CA TYR A 541 -21.95 3.04 -1.40
C TYR A 541 -21.66 3.84 -0.12
N TRP A 542 -20.64 4.71 -0.13
CA TRP A 542 -20.17 5.44 1.06
C TRP A 542 -21.27 6.12 1.88
N LYS A 543 -22.30 6.66 1.22
CA LYS A 543 -23.44 7.32 1.90
C LYS A 543 -24.17 6.41 2.88
N LYS A 544 -24.19 5.09 2.65
CA LYS A 544 -24.80 4.11 3.57
C LYS A 544 -23.94 3.91 4.83
N PHE A 545 -22.63 4.09 4.70
CA PHE A 545 -21.66 3.94 5.78
C PHE A 545 -21.38 5.26 6.51
N GLU A 546 -21.77 6.39 5.93
CA GLU A 546 -21.33 7.72 6.40
C GLU A 546 -21.76 8.02 7.83
N ASN A 547 -22.98 7.65 8.24
CA ASN A 547 -23.48 7.92 9.59
C ASN A 547 -22.75 7.14 10.70
N GLN A 548 -22.04 6.07 10.35
CA GLN A 548 -21.40 5.17 11.32
C GLN A 548 -19.87 5.21 11.23
N TYR A 549 -19.32 5.34 10.03
CA TYR A 549 -17.88 5.17 9.77
C TYR A 549 -17.20 6.42 9.23
N HIS A 550 -17.97 7.42 8.78
CA HIS A 550 -17.45 8.67 8.20
C HIS A 550 -16.36 8.46 7.14
N PHE A 551 -16.56 7.48 6.25
CA PHE A 551 -15.59 7.11 5.23
C PHE A 551 -15.26 8.26 4.26
N SER A 552 -16.17 9.23 4.09
CA SER A 552 -15.84 10.45 3.33
C SER A 552 -14.63 11.19 3.91
N CYS A 553 -14.52 11.30 5.23
CA CYS A 553 -13.38 11.91 5.91
C CYS A 553 -12.15 11.01 5.81
N GLN A 554 -12.32 9.72 6.10
CA GLN A 554 -11.22 8.75 6.13
C GLN A 554 -10.53 8.63 4.77
N PHE A 555 -11.26 8.37 3.69
CA PHE A 555 -10.65 8.19 2.36
C PHE A 555 -10.02 9.48 1.83
N THR A 556 -10.58 10.64 2.20
CA THR A 556 -9.98 11.95 1.90
C THR A 556 -8.64 12.12 2.63
N ALA A 557 -8.59 11.78 3.92
CA ALA A 557 -7.37 11.85 4.72
C ALA A 557 -6.29 10.85 4.24
N ASP A 558 -6.70 9.64 3.87
CA ASP A 558 -5.82 8.63 3.28
C ASP A 558 -5.17 9.15 2.00
N LEU A 559 -5.95 9.67 1.04
CA LEU A 559 -5.42 10.25 -0.20
C LEU A 559 -4.45 11.40 0.03
N ILE A 560 -4.76 12.28 1.00
CA ILE A 560 -3.87 13.38 1.37
C ILE A 560 -2.53 12.83 1.87
N ALA A 561 -2.57 11.93 2.84
CA ALA A 561 -1.35 11.45 3.47
C ALA A 561 -0.50 10.54 2.55
N MET A 562 -1.14 9.71 1.71
CA MET A 562 -0.47 8.89 0.69
C MET A 562 0.37 9.74 -0.27
N ASN A 563 -0.16 10.89 -0.68
CA ASN A 563 0.51 11.77 -1.64
C ASN A 563 1.44 12.78 -0.97
N HIS A 564 1.22 13.10 0.31
CA HIS A 564 2.08 14.01 1.07
C HIS A 564 3.36 13.34 1.60
N ALA A 565 3.31 12.03 1.89
CA ALA A 565 4.44 11.30 2.46
C ALA A 565 5.72 11.38 1.59
N ASP A 566 6.88 11.50 2.25
CA ASP A 566 8.16 11.42 1.55
C ASP A 566 8.47 9.97 1.14
N PHE A 567 8.14 9.01 2.02
CA PHE A 567 8.12 7.58 1.76
C PHE A 567 7.02 6.86 2.55
N ILE A 568 6.62 5.70 2.07
CA ILE A 568 5.59 4.84 2.65
C ILE A 568 6.23 3.51 3.01
N ILE A 569 6.02 3.05 4.24
CA ILE A 569 6.38 1.70 4.65
C ILE A 569 5.14 0.82 4.64
N THR A 570 5.26 -0.33 3.99
CA THR A 570 4.27 -1.42 4.05
C THR A 570 4.93 -2.66 4.64
N SER A 571 4.11 -3.54 5.22
CA SER A 571 4.63 -4.79 5.80
C SER A 571 4.84 -5.87 4.74
N THR A 572 4.10 -5.79 3.63
CA THR A 572 4.09 -6.78 2.53
C THR A 572 3.96 -6.11 1.16
N PHE A 573 4.33 -6.85 0.11
CA PHE A 573 4.01 -6.54 -1.28
C PHE A 573 2.50 -6.54 -1.52
N GLN A 574 1.78 -7.51 -0.91
CA GLN A 574 0.33 -7.64 -1.00
C GLN A 574 -0.40 -6.36 -0.58
N GLU A 575 0.09 -5.68 0.47
CA GLU A 575 -0.45 -4.40 0.92
C GLU A 575 -0.39 -3.33 -0.19
N ILE A 576 0.67 -3.32 -1.01
CA ILE A 576 0.82 -2.36 -2.11
C ILE A 576 0.01 -2.79 -3.33
N ALA A 577 0.38 -3.93 -3.92
CA ALA A 577 -0.05 -4.35 -5.25
C ALA A 577 -0.64 -5.77 -5.27
N GLY A 578 -1.03 -6.30 -4.11
CA GLY A 578 -1.78 -7.54 -4.03
C GLY A 578 -0.98 -8.73 -4.57
N SER A 579 -1.71 -9.64 -5.21
CA SER A 579 -1.15 -10.81 -5.87
C SER A 579 -1.33 -10.70 -7.39
N LYS A 580 -1.04 -11.78 -8.12
CA LYS A 580 -1.39 -11.86 -9.53
C LYS A 580 -2.91 -11.71 -9.74
N ASP A 581 -3.69 -12.35 -8.88
CA ASP A 581 -5.13 -12.53 -9.09
C ASP A 581 -5.97 -11.55 -8.25
N THR A 582 -5.40 -10.99 -7.19
CA THR A 582 -6.10 -10.08 -6.26
C THR A 582 -5.44 -8.71 -6.20
N VAL A 583 -6.27 -7.66 -6.17
CA VAL A 583 -5.83 -6.26 -6.02
C VAL A 583 -5.20 -5.97 -4.65
N GLY A 584 -4.17 -5.12 -4.63
CA GLY A 584 -3.55 -4.64 -3.39
C GLY A 584 -4.37 -3.59 -2.64
N GLN A 585 -4.00 -3.32 -1.38
CA GLN A 585 -4.72 -2.31 -0.59
C GLN A 585 -4.51 -0.91 -1.15
N TYR A 586 -3.25 -0.48 -1.33
CA TYR A 586 -2.94 0.80 -1.97
C TYR A 586 -3.37 0.81 -3.45
N GLU A 587 -3.18 -0.28 -4.18
CA GLU A 587 -3.63 -0.40 -5.57
C GLU A 587 -5.12 -0.12 -5.74
N SER A 588 -5.96 -0.54 -4.79
CA SER A 588 -7.40 -0.25 -4.84
C SER A 588 -7.72 1.25 -4.74
N HIS A 589 -6.76 2.11 -4.37
CA HIS A 589 -6.88 3.56 -4.31
C HIS A 589 -6.33 4.27 -5.56
N ILE A 590 -5.86 3.52 -6.58
CA ILE A 590 -5.47 4.11 -7.88
C ILE A 590 -6.68 4.82 -8.49
N ALA A 591 -7.81 4.12 -8.61
CA ALA A 591 -9.02 4.67 -9.22
C ALA A 591 -10.27 4.21 -8.48
N PHE A 592 -11.08 5.16 -8.01
CA PHE A 592 -12.37 4.89 -7.35
C PHE A 592 -13.26 6.13 -7.35
N SER A 593 -14.53 6.00 -6.97
CA SER A 593 -15.44 7.13 -6.89
C SER A 593 -16.27 7.09 -5.61
N LEU A 594 -16.54 8.28 -5.06
CA LEU A 594 -17.51 8.53 -4.00
C LEU A 594 -18.68 9.29 -4.64
N PRO A 595 -19.73 8.59 -5.12
CA PRO A 595 -20.78 9.22 -5.92
C PRO A 595 -21.44 10.40 -5.19
N GLY A 596 -21.44 11.55 -5.86
CA GLY A 596 -21.96 12.81 -5.32
C GLY A 596 -20.97 13.60 -4.44
N LEU A 597 -19.71 13.18 -4.32
CA LEU A 597 -18.68 13.90 -3.56
C LEU A 597 -17.45 14.28 -4.42
N TYR A 598 -16.74 13.28 -4.95
CA TYR A 598 -15.63 13.43 -5.91
C TYR A 598 -15.30 12.08 -6.56
N ARG A 599 -14.56 12.14 -7.67
CA ARG A 599 -14.01 10.97 -8.38
C ARG A 599 -12.50 10.99 -8.28
N VAL A 600 -11.88 9.84 -8.09
CA VAL A 600 -10.42 9.66 -8.04
C VAL A 600 -10.01 8.94 -9.31
N VAL A 601 -9.40 9.67 -10.24
CA VAL A 601 -8.96 9.15 -11.54
C VAL A 601 -7.59 8.51 -11.42
N HIS A 602 -6.70 9.15 -10.66
CA HIS A 602 -5.40 8.59 -10.33
C HIS A 602 -4.99 9.06 -8.93
N GLY A 603 -5.32 8.27 -7.91
CA GLY A 603 -5.13 8.57 -6.48
C GLY A 603 -3.74 8.25 -5.95
N ILE A 604 -3.12 7.17 -6.43
CA ILE A 604 -1.78 6.71 -6.06
C ILE A 604 -1.24 5.86 -7.20
N ASP A 605 0.07 5.61 -7.25
CA ASP A 605 0.69 4.68 -8.20
C ASP A 605 1.48 3.63 -7.41
N VAL A 606 1.21 2.34 -7.62
CA VAL A 606 1.95 1.25 -6.96
C VAL A 606 3.41 1.18 -7.38
N PHE A 607 3.78 1.78 -8.51
CA PHE A 607 5.16 1.91 -8.96
C PHE A 607 5.88 3.12 -8.36
N ASP A 608 5.21 3.95 -7.55
CA ASP A 608 5.84 5.12 -6.97
C ASP A 608 7.09 4.73 -6.15
N PRO A 609 8.27 5.32 -6.43
CA PRO A 609 9.49 5.05 -5.69
C PRO A 609 9.41 5.40 -4.19
N LYS A 610 8.33 5.98 -3.69
CA LYS A 610 8.10 6.20 -2.26
C LYS A 610 7.74 4.91 -1.50
N PHE A 611 7.24 3.87 -2.16
CA PHE A 611 6.85 2.61 -1.52
C PHE A 611 8.06 1.74 -1.15
N ASN A 612 8.14 1.33 0.12
CA ASN A 612 9.16 0.43 0.63
C ASN A 612 8.54 -0.64 1.53
N ILE A 613 8.80 -1.91 1.20
CA ILE A 613 8.38 -3.02 2.06
C ILE A 613 9.41 -3.16 3.18
N VAL A 614 9.02 -2.89 4.41
CA VAL A 614 9.83 -3.10 5.61
C VAL A 614 9.01 -3.93 6.59
N SER A 615 9.21 -5.25 6.51
CA SER A 615 8.39 -6.19 7.28
C SER A 615 8.74 -6.15 8.77
N PRO A 616 7.74 -6.11 9.67
CA PRO A 616 7.98 -6.16 11.11
C PRO A 616 8.38 -7.57 11.56
N GLY A 617 8.71 -7.70 12.84
CA GLY A 617 8.98 -8.99 13.48
C GLY A 617 8.15 -9.22 14.75
N ALA A 618 8.55 -10.22 15.52
CA ALA A 618 8.08 -10.46 16.88
C ALA A 618 9.17 -10.07 17.89
N ASP A 619 8.77 -9.66 19.10
CA ASP A 619 9.71 -9.40 20.20
C ASP A 619 10.41 -10.71 20.62
N MET A 620 11.69 -10.83 20.27
CA MET A 620 12.50 -12.04 20.48
C MET A 620 12.76 -12.34 21.98
N SER A 621 12.46 -11.40 22.89
CA SER A 621 12.49 -11.67 24.33
C SER A 621 11.25 -12.42 24.82
N ILE A 622 10.16 -12.39 24.04
CA ILE A 622 8.86 -12.99 24.37
C ILE A 622 8.64 -14.24 23.54
N TYR A 623 8.87 -14.14 22.24
CA TYR A 623 8.69 -15.20 21.26
C TYR A 623 10.07 -15.67 20.81
N PHE A 624 10.38 -16.93 21.10
CA PHE A 624 11.66 -17.54 20.78
C PHE A 624 11.46 -19.05 20.61
N PRO A 625 12.38 -19.76 19.94
CA PRO A 625 12.22 -21.18 19.64
C PRO A 625 11.94 -22.04 20.87
N TYR A 626 10.95 -22.93 20.78
CA TYR A 626 10.58 -23.82 21.90
C TYR A 626 11.72 -24.73 22.39
N MET A 627 12.73 -24.96 21.54
CA MET A 627 13.93 -25.77 21.82
C MET A 627 14.93 -25.09 22.77
N GLU A 628 14.80 -23.79 23.02
CA GLU A 628 15.68 -23.05 23.93
C GLU A 628 15.30 -23.27 25.40
N GLU A 629 15.57 -24.47 25.92
CA GLU A 629 15.17 -24.92 27.27
C GLU A 629 15.57 -23.94 28.38
N SER A 630 16.75 -23.32 28.29
CA SER A 630 17.25 -22.37 29.29
C SER A 630 16.45 -21.07 29.39
N LYS A 631 15.67 -20.71 28.36
CA LYS A 631 14.79 -19.52 28.34
C LYS A 631 13.33 -19.84 28.66
N ARG A 632 12.95 -21.12 28.71
CA ARG A 632 11.55 -21.55 28.93
C ARG A 632 11.02 -21.05 30.27
N LEU A 633 9.79 -20.54 30.26
CA LEU A 633 9.14 -19.99 31.46
C LEU A 633 8.36 -21.09 32.20
N THR A 634 9.07 -22.10 32.69
CA THR A 634 8.49 -23.31 33.29
C THR A 634 7.61 -23.05 34.51
N SER A 635 7.82 -21.92 35.21
CA SER A 635 6.96 -21.48 36.31
C SER A 635 5.52 -21.19 35.89
N LEU A 636 5.27 -20.92 34.59
CA LEU A 636 3.93 -20.68 34.03
C LEU A 636 3.23 -21.96 33.59
N HIS A 637 3.92 -23.12 33.57
CA HIS A 637 3.34 -24.38 33.09
C HIS A 637 2.11 -24.81 33.88
N PRO A 638 2.04 -24.70 35.22
CA PRO A 638 0.82 -25.05 35.95
C PRO A 638 -0.39 -24.21 35.55
N GLU A 639 -0.22 -22.91 35.28
CA GLU A 639 -1.29 -22.04 34.80
C GLU A 639 -1.72 -22.41 33.38
N ILE A 640 -0.77 -22.74 32.50
CA ILE A 640 -1.05 -23.15 31.12
C ILE A 640 -1.76 -24.51 31.10
N GLU A 641 -1.37 -25.44 31.95
CA GLU A 641 -2.02 -26.75 32.08
C GLU A 641 -3.45 -26.63 32.62
N GLU A 642 -3.69 -25.73 33.58
CA GLU A 642 -5.04 -25.38 34.01
C GLU A 642 -5.85 -24.82 32.82
N LEU A 643 -5.29 -23.84 32.12
CA LEU A 643 -5.94 -23.19 30.99
C LEU A 643 -6.32 -24.19 29.89
N LEU A 644 -5.45 -25.15 29.57
CA LEU A 644 -5.63 -26.11 28.49
C LEU A 644 -6.45 -27.35 28.88
N PHE A 645 -6.22 -27.92 30.07
CA PHE A 645 -6.64 -29.28 30.41
C PHE A 645 -7.51 -29.38 31.66
N SER A 646 -7.78 -28.27 32.35
CA SER A 646 -8.71 -28.27 33.49
C SER A 646 -10.09 -28.79 33.07
N SER A 647 -10.71 -29.58 33.94
CA SER A 647 -12.08 -30.05 33.73
C SER A 647 -13.13 -28.99 34.13
N VAL A 648 -12.68 -27.83 34.62
CA VAL A 648 -13.55 -26.73 35.02
C VAL A 648 -13.97 -25.95 33.77
N ASP A 649 -15.26 -25.57 33.74
CA ASP A 649 -15.83 -24.66 32.77
C ASP A 649 -16.17 -23.34 33.49
N ASN A 650 -15.58 -22.22 33.06
CA ASN A 650 -15.70 -20.93 33.72
C ASN A 650 -15.65 -19.77 32.70
N SER A 651 -15.41 -18.54 33.15
CA SER A 651 -15.32 -17.36 32.28
C SER A 651 -13.98 -17.22 31.54
N GLU A 652 -12.95 -17.97 31.92
CA GLU A 652 -11.64 -17.96 31.26
C GLU A 652 -11.53 -19.05 30.21
N HIS A 653 -12.17 -20.18 30.41
CA HIS A 653 -12.16 -21.31 29.48
C HIS A 653 -13.45 -22.14 29.55
N LYS A 654 -13.86 -22.63 28.38
CA LYS A 654 -15.08 -23.38 28.11
C LYS A 654 -14.74 -24.73 27.49
N PHE A 655 -15.56 -25.73 27.78
CA PHE A 655 -15.42 -27.11 27.29
C PHE A 655 -14.09 -27.78 27.73
N VAL A 656 -13.93 -29.08 27.48
CA VAL A 656 -12.78 -29.85 27.98
C VAL A 656 -12.09 -30.65 26.88
N LEU A 657 -10.82 -31.01 27.11
CA LEU A 657 -10.06 -31.96 26.30
C LEU A 657 -9.97 -33.30 27.03
N ASN A 658 -10.47 -34.37 26.42
CA ASN A 658 -10.46 -35.70 27.03
C ASN A 658 -9.09 -36.38 26.96
N ASP A 659 -8.34 -36.12 25.89
CA ASP A 659 -7.04 -36.74 25.65
C ASP A 659 -5.94 -35.67 25.58
N ARG A 660 -5.20 -35.51 26.68
CA ARG A 660 -4.09 -34.55 26.78
C ARG A 660 -2.86 -34.92 25.94
N ASN A 661 -2.76 -36.15 25.43
CA ASN A 661 -1.59 -36.61 24.69
C ASN A 661 -1.70 -36.31 23.18
N LYS A 662 -2.88 -35.92 22.70
CA LYS A 662 -3.05 -35.53 21.30
C LYS A 662 -2.34 -34.20 21.02
N PRO A 663 -1.73 -34.05 19.83
CA PRO A 663 -1.30 -32.74 19.36
C PRO A 663 -2.44 -31.74 19.32
N ILE A 664 -2.11 -30.46 19.46
CA ILE A 664 -3.10 -29.38 19.49
C ILE A 664 -3.04 -28.57 18.19
N ILE A 665 -4.17 -28.43 17.51
CA ILE A 665 -4.41 -27.30 16.60
C ILE A 665 -4.72 -26.09 17.46
N PHE A 666 -3.89 -25.06 17.35
CA PHE A 666 -4.02 -23.81 18.11
C PHE A 666 -4.38 -22.64 17.19
N SER A 667 -5.34 -21.82 17.59
CA SER A 667 -5.62 -20.54 16.94
C SER A 667 -5.87 -19.47 18.00
N MET A 668 -5.33 -18.28 17.78
CA MET A 668 -5.51 -17.12 18.66
C MET A 668 -5.78 -15.88 17.82
N ALA A 669 -6.95 -15.27 17.99
CA ALA A 669 -7.34 -14.05 17.30
C ALA A 669 -8.49 -13.35 18.05
N ARG A 670 -8.82 -12.13 17.62
CA ARG A 670 -10.11 -11.52 17.98
C ARG A 670 -11.25 -12.33 17.35
N LEU A 671 -12.42 -12.32 17.99
CA LEU A 671 -13.61 -12.98 17.48
C LEU A 671 -14.42 -11.99 16.64
N ASP A 672 -14.11 -11.93 15.35
CA ASP A 672 -14.83 -11.14 14.36
C ASP A 672 -15.05 -11.97 13.08
N ARG A 673 -15.97 -11.51 12.22
CA ARG A 673 -16.38 -12.26 11.03
C ARG A 673 -15.21 -12.48 10.05
N VAL A 674 -14.30 -11.52 9.96
CA VAL A 674 -13.16 -11.58 9.02
C VAL A 674 -12.14 -12.62 9.50
N LYS A 675 -11.88 -12.71 10.81
CA LYS A 675 -10.96 -13.71 11.39
C LYS A 675 -11.44 -15.14 11.23
N ASN A 676 -12.75 -15.36 11.01
CA ASN A 676 -13.32 -16.64 10.60
C ASN A 676 -12.93 -17.82 11.53
N ILE A 677 -12.85 -17.55 12.84
CA ILE A 677 -12.57 -18.58 13.84
C ILE A 677 -13.69 -19.62 13.87
N THR A 678 -14.94 -19.20 13.69
CA THR A 678 -16.09 -20.11 13.57
C THR A 678 -15.97 -21.04 12.36
N GLY A 679 -15.39 -20.59 11.25
CA GLY A 679 -15.13 -21.43 10.08
C GLY A 679 -14.13 -22.55 10.35
N LEU A 680 -13.10 -22.29 11.17
CA LEU A 680 -12.17 -23.33 11.63
C LEU A 680 -12.84 -24.37 12.53
N VAL A 681 -13.72 -23.93 13.43
CA VAL A 681 -14.51 -24.85 14.28
C VAL A 681 -15.43 -25.72 13.44
N GLU A 682 -16.10 -25.15 12.43
CA GLU A 682 -16.95 -25.89 11.51
C GLU A 682 -16.17 -26.92 10.70
N LEU A 683 -15.05 -26.52 10.11
CA LEU A 683 -14.13 -27.38 9.37
C LEU A 683 -13.67 -28.57 10.23
N TYR A 684 -13.21 -28.30 11.45
CA TYR A 684 -12.77 -29.33 12.38
C TYR A 684 -13.92 -30.27 12.77
N GLY A 685 -15.11 -29.72 13.04
CA GLY A 685 -16.27 -30.52 13.43
C GLY A 685 -16.78 -31.46 12.35
N ARG A 686 -16.70 -31.05 11.08
CA ARG A 686 -17.09 -31.87 9.91
C ARG A 686 -16.12 -33.02 9.64
N ASN A 687 -14.84 -32.90 9.98
CA ASN A 687 -13.83 -33.89 9.64
C ASN A 687 -13.52 -34.83 10.82
N ALA A 688 -14.17 -36.00 10.84
CA ALA A 688 -14.00 -37.01 11.89
C ALA A 688 -12.55 -37.49 12.03
N HIS A 689 -11.85 -37.67 10.92
CA HIS A 689 -10.48 -38.16 10.94
C HIS A 689 -9.51 -37.12 11.53
N LEU A 690 -9.71 -35.83 11.26
CA LEU A 690 -8.94 -34.77 11.90
C LEU A 690 -9.14 -34.78 13.43
N ARG A 691 -10.37 -34.94 13.91
CA ARG A 691 -10.71 -35.03 15.34
C ARG A 691 -10.10 -36.25 16.04
N GLU A 692 -9.87 -37.34 15.31
CA GLU A 692 -9.15 -38.51 15.82
C GLU A 692 -7.66 -38.21 16.04
N LEU A 693 -7.06 -37.43 15.14
CA LEU A 693 -5.63 -37.13 15.15
C LEU A 693 -5.22 -36.10 16.20
N VAL A 694 -6.03 -35.04 16.39
CA VAL A 694 -5.64 -33.85 17.16
C VAL A 694 -6.79 -33.28 18.00
N ASN A 695 -6.46 -32.44 18.98
CA ASN A 695 -7.40 -31.57 19.69
C ASN A 695 -7.47 -30.19 19.05
N LEU A 696 -8.57 -29.45 19.28
CA LEU A 696 -8.71 -28.06 18.87
C LEU A 696 -8.69 -27.12 20.08
N VAL A 697 -7.79 -26.13 20.08
CA VAL A 697 -7.72 -25.08 21.10
C VAL A 697 -7.86 -23.71 20.42
N ILE A 698 -8.87 -22.95 20.83
CA ILE A 698 -9.18 -21.63 20.28
C ILE A 698 -9.08 -20.60 21.40
N VAL A 699 -8.32 -19.53 21.19
CA VAL A 699 -8.31 -18.33 22.03
C VAL A 699 -9.01 -17.21 21.25
N ALA A 700 -10.28 -16.94 21.55
CA ALA A 700 -11.05 -15.91 20.84
C ALA A 700 -12.28 -15.45 21.63
N GLY A 701 -12.49 -14.14 21.68
CA GLY A 701 -13.59 -13.49 22.42
C GLY A 701 -13.38 -13.47 23.93
N ASP A 702 -14.14 -12.66 24.65
CA ASP A 702 -14.11 -12.61 26.13
C ASP A 702 -15.41 -13.21 26.70
N HIS A 703 -15.32 -14.31 27.46
CA HIS A 703 -16.47 -14.94 28.12
C HIS A 703 -16.79 -14.35 29.49
N GLY A 704 -15.89 -13.53 30.06
CA GLY A 704 -16.06 -12.92 31.37
C GLY A 704 -16.95 -11.69 31.37
N LYS A 705 -17.22 -11.11 30.21
CA LYS A 705 -18.05 -9.91 30.05
C LYS A 705 -19.00 -10.07 28.88
N GLU A 706 -20.17 -9.44 28.99
CA GLU A 706 -21.07 -9.33 27.85
C GLU A 706 -20.43 -8.41 26.80
N SER A 707 -20.26 -8.92 25.58
CA SER A 707 -19.69 -8.15 24.48
C SER A 707 -20.61 -6.99 24.11
N LYS A 708 -20.03 -5.83 23.81
CA LYS A 708 -20.73 -4.67 23.24
C LYS A 708 -20.60 -4.58 21.73
N ASP A 709 -19.80 -5.45 21.13
CA ASP A 709 -19.57 -5.51 19.69
C ASP A 709 -20.55 -6.48 19.03
N LEU A 710 -21.28 -6.01 18.02
CA LEU A 710 -22.34 -6.79 17.38
C LEU A 710 -21.77 -7.99 16.61
N GLU A 711 -20.60 -7.85 15.96
CA GLU A 711 -19.99 -8.96 15.23
C GLU A 711 -19.52 -10.05 16.20
N GLU A 712 -18.86 -9.67 17.30
CA GLU A 712 -18.45 -10.61 18.34
C GLU A 712 -19.66 -11.34 18.94
N GLN A 713 -20.77 -10.65 19.21
CA GLN A 713 -22.01 -11.28 19.69
C GLN A 713 -22.56 -12.34 18.72
N GLU A 714 -22.58 -12.05 17.42
CA GLU A 714 -23.03 -12.98 16.39
C GLU A 714 -22.09 -14.20 16.27
N GLU A 715 -20.78 -13.95 16.26
CA GLU A 715 -19.77 -15.01 16.18
C GLU A 715 -19.75 -15.88 17.46
N LEU A 716 -19.98 -15.30 18.66
CA LEU A 716 -20.17 -16.04 19.91
C LEU A 716 -21.35 -17.02 19.80
N LYS A 717 -22.51 -16.53 19.34
CA LYS A 717 -23.69 -17.39 19.12
C LYS A 717 -23.40 -18.51 18.12
N LYS A 718 -22.68 -18.19 17.05
CA LYS A 718 -22.27 -19.17 16.03
C LYS A 718 -21.30 -20.21 16.60
N MET A 719 -20.32 -19.82 17.42
CA MET A 719 -19.40 -20.73 18.11
C MET A 719 -20.16 -21.77 18.95
N TYR A 720 -21.05 -21.31 19.85
CA TYR A 720 -21.85 -22.23 20.68
C TYR A 720 -22.69 -23.20 19.84
N ARG A 721 -23.35 -22.69 18.80
CA ARG A 721 -24.16 -23.52 17.89
C ARG A 721 -23.33 -24.60 17.19
N LEU A 722 -22.15 -24.26 16.68
CA LEU A 722 -21.27 -25.22 15.99
C LEU A 722 -20.73 -26.29 16.95
N ILE A 723 -20.33 -25.89 18.16
CA ILE A 723 -19.83 -26.81 19.18
C ILE A 723 -20.90 -27.83 19.58
N ASP A 724 -22.14 -27.38 19.75
CA ASP A 724 -23.29 -28.25 20.05
C ASP A 724 -23.63 -29.16 18.86
N GLN A 725 -23.78 -28.58 17.66
CA GLN A 725 -24.10 -29.29 16.42
C GLN A 725 -23.13 -30.44 16.13
N TYR A 726 -21.82 -30.21 16.28
CA TYR A 726 -20.78 -31.21 15.99
C TYR A 726 -20.34 -32.02 17.22
N LYS A 727 -20.96 -31.78 18.39
CA LYS A 727 -20.67 -32.43 19.68
C LYS A 727 -19.18 -32.41 20.01
N LEU A 728 -18.59 -31.21 20.04
CA LEU A 728 -17.14 -31.05 20.14
C LEU A 728 -16.59 -31.14 21.57
N ASN A 729 -17.46 -31.16 22.59
CA ASN A 729 -17.00 -31.28 23.98
C ASN A 729 -16.18 -32.57 24.17
N GLY A 730 -15.01 -32.43 24.80
CA GLY A 730 -14.01 -33.49 24.91
C GLY A 730 -12.92 -33.46 23.83
N GLN A 731 -13.09 -32.65 22.77
CA GLN A 731 -12.09 -32.48 21.71
C GLN A 731 -11.81 -31.00 21.37
N ILE A 732 -12.51 -30.06 22.02
CA ILE A 732 -12.30 -28.62 21.88
C ILE A 732 -12.08 -27.96 23.24
N ARG A 733 -11.17 -26.99 23.29
CA ARG A 733 -11.00 -26.04 24.39
C ARG A 733 -11.18 -24.64 23.84
N TRP A 734 -12.11 -23.88 24.39
CA TRP A 734 -12.34 -22.49 23.98
C TRP A 734 -11.98 -21.55 25.12
N ILE A 735 -10.97 -20.71 24.89
CA ILE A 735 -10.32 -19.87 25.89
C ILE A 735 -10.65 -18.40 25.60
N SER A 736 -10.94 -17.65 26.65
CA SER A 736 -11.13 -16.20 26.60
C SER A 736 -9.84 -15.47 26.19
N ALA A 737 -10.00 -14.28 25.62
CA ALA A 737 -8.92 -13.43 25.14
C ALA A 737 -7.77 -13.30 26.16
N GLN A 738 -6.55 -13.61 25.71
CA GLN A 738 -5.35 -13.61 26.57
C GLN A 738 -4.60 -12.28 26.45
N MET A 739 -4.55 -11.52 27.55
CA MET A 739 -3.95 -10.17 27.57
C MET A 739 -2.46 -10.14 27.98
N ASN A 740 -1.90 -11.25 28.46
CA ASN A 740 -0.51 -11.34 28.90
C ASN A 740 0.39 -11.93 27.81
N ARG A 741 1.08 -11.07 27.07
CA ARG A 741 2.00 -11.47 25.99
C ARG A 741 3.13 -12.42 26.43
N VAL A 742 3.62 -12.29 27.67
CA VAL A 742 4.69 -13.17 28.19
C VAL A 742 4.17 -14.59 28.36
N ARG A 743 2.97 -14.75 28.94
CA ARG A 743 2.29 -16.05 29.03
C ARG A 743 1.92 -16.59 27.65
N ASN A 744 1.48 -15.74 26.73
CA ASN A 744 1.15 -16.14 25.36
C ASN A 744 2.38 -16.71 24.62
N GLY A 745 3.56 -16.11 24.80
CA GLY A 745 4.81 -16.64 24.25
C GLY A 745 5.09 -18.06 24.74
N GLU A 746 4.92 -18.32 26.04
CA GLU A 746 5.09 -19.67 26.59
C GLU A 746 3.97 -20.63 26.14
N LEU A 747 2.73 -20.14 25.97
CA LEU A 747 1.63 -20.93 25.43
C LEU A 747 1.96 -21.45 24.02
N TYR A 748 2.43 -20.60 23.10
CA TYR A 748 2.85 -21.04 21.77
C TYR A 748 3.94 -22.13 21.83
N ARG A 749 4.93 -21.99 22.72
CA ARG A 749 5.99 -23.00 22.92
C ARG A 749 5.44 -24.29 23.54
N TYR A 750 4.50 -24.20 24.47
CA TYR A 750 3.83 -25.36 25.06
C TYR A 750 3.03 -26.13 23.98
N ILE A 751 2.34 -25.44 23.07
CA ILE A 751 1.69 -26.09 21.92
C ILE A 751 2.73 -26.81 21.04
N ALA A 752 3.90 -26.21 20.81
CA ALA A 752 4.98 -26.84 20.06
C ALA A 752 5.53 -28.12 20.74
N ASP A 753 5.53 -28.17 22.08
CA ASP A 753 5.89 -29.39 22.83
C ASP A 753 4.94 -30.54 22.47
N THR A 754 3.63 -30.27 22.35
CA THR A 754 2.60 -31.25 21.93
C THR A 754 2.71 -31.72 20.47
N LYS A 755 3.68 -31.20 19.70
CA LYS A 755 3.79 -31.39 18.24
C LYS A 755 2.54 -30.93 17.49
N GLY A 756 1.90 -29.90 18.01
CA GLY A 756 0.73 -29.24 17.44
C GLY A 756 1.04 -28.39 16.21
N ALA A 757 0.07 -27.58 15.80
CA ALA A 757 0.22 -26.61 14.71
C ALA A 757 -0.61 -25.35 14.99
N PHE A 758 -0.18 -24.20 14.46
CA PHE A 758 -0.96 -22.97 14.46
C PHE A 758 -1.84 -22.89 13.21
N VAL A 759 -3.10 -22.50 13.34
CA VAL A 759 -4.01 -22.29 12.21
C VAL A 759 -4.61 -20.89 12.25
N GLN A 760 -4.46 -20.16 11.14
CA GLN A 760 -5.00 -18.82 10.95
C GLN A 760 -6.00 -18.86 9.77
N PRO A 761 -7.33 -18.91 10.04
CA PRO A 761 -8.35 -19.25 9.04
C PRO A 761 -9.07 -18.03 8.43
N ALA A 762 -8.54 -16.81 8.58
CA ALA A 762 -9.27 -15.58 8.20
C ALA A 762 -9.61 -15.56 6.70
N PHE A 763 -10.76 -14.99 6.37
CA PHE A 763 -11.13 -14.71 4.97
C PHE A 763 -10.10 -13.81 4.28
N TYR A 764 -9.55 -12.87 5.05
CA TYR A 764 -8.45 -12.01 4.66
C TYR A 764 -7.63 -11.62 5.90
N GLU A 765 -6.31 -11.64 5.79
CA GLU A 765 -5.40 -11.18 6.85
C GLU A 765 -4.39 -10.18 6.28
N ALA A 766 -4.40 -8.93 6.74
CA ALA A 766 -3.55 -7.88 6.15
C ALA A 766 -2.06 -8.19 6.31
N PHE A 767 -1.65 -8.71 7.47
CA PHE A 767 -0.29 -9.14 7.74
C PHE A 767 -0.25 -10.47 8.51
N GLY A 768 -0.81 -10.50 9.71
CA GLY A 768 -0.86 -11.68 10.57
C GLY A 768 0.33 -11.79 11.52
N LEU A 769 0.43 -10.89 12.51
CA LEU A 769 1.47 -10.98 13.56
C LEU A 769 1.46 -12.33 14.27
N THR A 770 0.31 -12.95 14.49
CA THR A 770 0.21 -14.28 15.11
C THR A 770 0.86 -15.38 14.29
N VAL A 771 0.93 -15.23 12.96
CA VAL A 771 1.69 -16.13 12.08
C VAL A 771 3.19 -15.98 12.35
N ILE A 772 3.69 -14.75 12.47
CA ILE A 772 5.08 -14.45 12.84
C ILE A 772 5.39 -14.99 14.24
N GLU A 773 4.54 -14.74 15.24
CA GLU A 773 4.71 -15.23 16.61
C GLU A 773 4.80 -16.75 16.67
N ALA A 774 3.86 -17.46 16.02
CA ALA A 774 3.86 -18.92 15.97
C ALA A 774 5.13 -19.47 15.30
N MET A 775 5.50 -18.93 14.13
CA MET A 775 6.71 -19.35 13.41
C MET A 775 7.98 -19.04 14.21
N THR A 776 8.03 -17.92 14.93
CA THR A 776 9.17 -17.54 15.80
C THR A 776 9.34 -18.50 16.97
N CYS A 777 8.23 -19.03 17.50
CA CYS A 777 8.26 -20.07 18.52
C CYS A 777 8.59 -21.46 17.98
N GLY A 778 8.72 -21.63 16.65
CA GLY A 778 8.96 -22.90 15.98
C GLY A 778 7.70 -23.77 15.83
N LEU A 779 6.51 -23.18 15.90
CA LEU A 779 5.25 -23.90 15.69
C LEU A 779 4.91 -23.93 14.20
N PRO A 780 4.75 -25.11 13.56
CA PRO A 780 4.29 -25.20 12.17
C PRO A 780 2.96 -24.49 11.96
N THR A 781 2.88 -23.67 10.92
CA THR A 781 1.75 -22.76 10.71
C THR A 781 1.01 -23.03 9.40
N PHE A 782 -0.32 -23.05 9.48
CA PHE A 782 -1.27 -23.05 8.37
C PHE A 782 -1.99 -21.70 8.38
N ALA A 783 -1.81 -20.89 7.35
CA ALA A 783 -2.41 -19.55 7.29
C ALA A 783 -3.17 -19.32 5.99
N THR A 784 -4.08 -18.35 6.01
CA THR A 784 -4.88 -17.99 4.84
C THR A 784 -4.00 -17.63 3.63
N ALA A 785 -4.40 -18.07 2.45
CA ALA A 785 -3.78 -17.64 1.18
C ALA A 785 -4.17 -16.20 0.79
N ASN A 786 -5.10 -15.58 1.52
CA ASN A 786 -5.66 -14.27 1.20
C ASN A 786 -5.07 -13.18 2.10
N GLY A 787 -4.10 -12.43 1.58
CA GLY A 787 -3.49 -11.31 2.29
C GLY A 787 -2.00 -11.53 2.60
N GLY A 788 -1.50 -10.90 3.67
CA GLY A 788 -0.10 -10.91 4.06
C GLY A 788 0.51 -12.29 4.33
N PRO A 789 -0.20 -13.27 4.94
CA PRO A 789 0.35 -14.60 5.18
C PRO A 789 0.74 -15.35 3.90
N ALA A 790 0.15 -15.00 2.76
CA ALA A 790 0.52 -15.52 1.45
C ALA A 790 2.00 -15.24 1.10
N GLU A 791 2.53 -14.12 1.56
CA GLU A 791 3.93 -13.72 1.37
C GLU A 791 4.83 -14.21 2.52
N ILE A 792 4.30 -14.29 3.74
CA ILE A 792 5.07 -14.75 4.92
C ILE A 792 5.49 -16.20 4.76
N ILE A 793 4.53 -17.07 4.41
CA ILE A 793 4.73 -18.51 4.30
C ILE A 793 5.14 -18.90 2.87
N VAL A 794 6.13 -19.77 2.78
CA VAL A 794 6.46 -20.51 1.57
C VAL A 794 5.85 -21.91 1.72
N HIS A 795 4.80 -22.19 0.96
CA HIS A 795 4.01 -23.41 1.06
C HIS A 795 4.88 -24.67 1.01
N GLY A 796 4.74 -25.55 2.00
CA GLY A 796 5.49 -26.81 2.13
C GLY A 796 6.95 -26.66 2.59
N VAL A 797 7.43 -25.43 2.81
CA VAL A 797 8.80 -25.14 3.25
C VAL A 797 8.79 -24.54 4.66
N SER A 798 8.16 -23.38 4.84
CA SER A 798 8.10 -22.67 6.13
C SER A 798 6.73 -22.73 6.81
N GLY A 799 5.77 -23.41 6.18
CA GLY A 799 4.38 -23.53 6.61
C GLY A 799 3.49 -23.92 5.44
N PHE A 800 2.18 -23.76 5.59
CA PHE A 800 1.21 -24.08 4.54
C PHE A 800 0.17 -22.97 4.37
N HIS A 801 -0.34 -22.85 3.15
CA HIS A 801 -1.46 -21.97 2.82
C HIS A 801 -2.76 -22.76 2.83
N ILE A 802 -3.82 -22.15 3.36
CA ILE A 802 -5.20 -22.65 3.32
C ILE A 802 -6.10 -21.61 2.66
N ASP A 803 -7.07 -22.07 1.86
CA ASP A 803 -8.12 -21.21 1.31
C ASP A 803 -9.35 -21.25 2.24
N PRO A 804 -9.72 -20.13 2.89
CA PRO A 804 -10.85 -20.08 3.82
C PRO A 804 -12.20 -20.37 3.15
N TYR A 805 -12.30 -20.29 1.82
CA TYR A 805 -13.50 -20.63 1.07
C TYR A 805 -13.56 -22.12 0.68
N GLN A 806 -12.49 -22.88 0.90
CA GLN A 806 -12.38 -24.31 0.58
C GLN A 806 -12.05 -25.13 1.83
N GLY A 807 -12.92 -25.05 2.84
CA GLY A 807 -12.70 -25.66 4.16
C GLY A 807 -12.39 -27.16 4.12
N ASP A 808 -13.04 -27.92 3.23
CA ASP A 808 -12.82 -29.37 3.11
C ASP A 808 -11.37 -29.69 2.67
N LYS A 809 -10.80 -28.93 1.72
CA LYS A 809 -9.39 -29.08 1.31
C LYS A 809 -8.41 -28.66 2.40
N ALA A 810 -8.75 -27.61 3.15
CA ALA A 810 -7.94 -27.20 4.30
C ALA A 810 -7.92 -28.28 5.39
N ALA A 811 -9.05 -28.97 5.63
CA ALA A 811 -9.11 -30.11 6.54
C ALA A 811 -8.27 -31.30 6.05
N GLU A 812 -8.35 -31.65 4.77
CA GLU A 812 -7.55 -32.70 4.15
C GLU A 812 -6.04 -32.43 4.28
N LEU A 813 -5.63 -31.17 4.09
CA LEU A 813 -4.24 -30.76 4.25
C LEU A 813 -3.75 -30.92 5.71
N LEU A 814 -4.56 -30.51 6.68
CA LEU A 814 -4.26 -30.70 8.11
C LEU A 814 -4.18 -32.18 8.47
N VAL A 815 -5.13 -32.99 8.01
CA VAL A 815 -5.12 -34.45 8.14
C VAL A 815 -3.83 -35.03 7.60
N SER A 816 -3.47 -34.69 6.35
CA SER A 816 -2.27 -35.20 5.70
C SER A 816 -1.01 -34.84 6.47
N PHE A 817 -0.93 -33.62 6.99
CA PHE A 817 0.21 -33.17 7.79
C PHE A 817 0.34 -33.98 9.09
N PHE A 818 -0.72 -34.11 9.88
CA PHE A 818 -0.65 -34.83 11.15
C PHE A 818 -0.47 -36.34 10.97
N ALA A 819 -1.09 -36.93 9.94
CA ALA A 819 -0.86 -38.33 9.58
C ALA A 819 0.61 -38.57 9.22
N LYS A 820 1.19 -37.71 8.38
CA LYS A 820 2.61 -37.78 8.00
C LYS A 820 3.54 -37.55 9.18
N CYS A 821 3.23 -36.64 10.09
CA CYS A 821 4.00 -36.44 11.32
C CYS A 821 3.96 -37.64 12.27
N ARG A 822 2.86 -38.42 12.25
CA ARG A 822 2.75 -39.67 13.02
C ARG A 822 3.60 -40.79 12.42
N GLU A 823 3.70 -40.86 11.09
CA GLU A 823 4.54 -41.82 10.37
C GLU A 823 6.03 -41.44 10.43
N ASP A 824 6.33 -40.15 10.26
CA ASP A 824 7.67 -39.57 10.27
C ASP A 824 7.70 -38.30 11.14
N PRO A 825 8.10 -38.41 12.43
CA PRO A 825 8.22 -37.28 13.34
C PRO A 825 9.19 -36.19 12.86
N THR A 826 10.14 -36.52 11.96
CA THR A 826 11.08 -35.53 11.42
C THR A 826 10.40 -34.53 10.49
N HIS A 827 9.23 -34.89 9.92
CA HIS A 827 8.45 -34.01 9.06
C HIS A 827 8.04 -32.72 9.79
N TRP A 828 7.58 -32.85 11.05
CA TRP A 828 7.20 -31.70 11.88
C TRP A 828 8.40 -30.77 12.11
N ASN A 829 9.54 -31.34 12.47
CA ASN A 829 10.78 -30.60 12.72
C ASN A 829 11.25 -29.85 11.46
N LYS A 830 11.11 -30.46 10.28
CA LYS A 830 11.48 -29.81 9.01
C LYS A 830 10.68 -28.54 8.76
N ILE A 831 9.36 -28.57 8.97
CA ILE A 831 8.50 -27.39 8.79
C ILE A 831 8.77 -26.36 9.88
N SER A 832 8.95 -26.79 11.14
CA SER A 832 9.33 -25.92 12.26
C SER A 832 10.62 -25.14 11.97
N GLN A 833 11.68 -25.82 11.55
CA GLN A 833 12.96 -25.20 11.19
C GLN A 833 12.86 -24.29 9.95
N GLY A 834 12.05 -24.68 8.96
CA GLY A 834 11.74 -23.82 7.82
C GLY A 834 11.04 -22.53 8.24
N GLY A 835 10.13 -22.60 9.21
CA GLY A 835 9.47 -21.45 9.83
C GLY A 835 10.45 -20.52 10.53
N LEU A 836 11.29 -21.06 11.42
CA LEU A 836 12.32 -20.31 12.15
C LEU A 836 13.28 -19.58 11.22
N LYS A 837 13.84 -20.28 10.23
CA LYS A 837 14.75 -19.71 9.23
C LYS A 837 14.08 -18.59 8.43
N ARG A 838 12.82 -18.77 8.03
CA ARG A 838 12.05 -17.74 7.30
C ARG A 838 11.90 -16.46 8.12
N ILE A 839 11.66 -16.56 9.42
CA ILE A 839 11.54 -15.40 10.32
C ILE A 839 12.87 -14.68 10.45
N GLU A 840 13.96 -15.41 10.74
CA GLU A 840 15.29 -14.83 10.89
C GLU A 840 15.74 -14.04 9.66
N GLU A 841 15.46 -14.56 8.45
CA GLU A 841 15.85 -13.94 7.18
C GLU A 841 15.02 -12.71 6.78
N LYS A 842 13.78 -12.56 7.29
CA LYS A 842 12.80 -11.62 6.72
C LYS A 842 12.03 -10.76 7.72
N TYR A 843 11.71 -11.30 8.89
CA TYR A 843 10.70 -10.74 9.79
C TYR A 843 11.28 -10.50 11.19
N THR A 844 12.25 -9.59 11.30
CA THR A 844 12.85 -9.21 12.58
C THR A 844 12.88 -7.69 12.75
N TRP A 845 12.70 -7.24 13.99
CA TRP A 845 12.75 -5.82 14.32
C TRP A 845 14.13 -5.18 14.13
N LYS A 846 15.19 -5.97 14.15
CA LYS A 846 16.55 -5.51 13.84
C LYS A 846 16.67 -5.09 12.38
N LEU A 847 16.27 -5.96 11.45
CA LEU A 847 16.26 -5.64 10.01
C LEU A 847 15.34 -4.45 9.72
N TYR A 848 14.22 -4.35 10.46
CA TYR A 848 13.30 -3.24 10.36
C TYR A 848 13.96 -1.89 10.70
N SER A 849 14.60 -1.76 11.87
CA SER A 849 15.18 -0.50 12.31
C SER A 849 16.38 -0.08 11.46
N GLU A 850 17.24 -1.03 11.06
CA GLU A 850 18.36 -0.78 10.14
C GLU A 850 17.87 -0.19 8.81
N ARG A 851 16.78 -0.77 8.26
CA ARG A 851 16.21 -0.31 7.00
C ARG A 851 15.50 1.04 7.17
N LEU A 852 14.69 1.23 8.20
CA LEU A 852 14.01 2.51 8.47
C LEU A 852 15.01 3.68 8.59
N MET A 853 16.10 3.50 9.33
CA MET A 853 17.14 4.52 9.48
C MET A 853 17.81 4.86 8.15
N THR A 854 18.06 3.87 7.30
CA THR A 854 18.63 4.07 5.96
C THR A 854 17.66 4.80 5.04
N LEU A 855 16.36 4.42 5.06
CA LEU A 855 15.31 5.11 4.30
C LEU A 855 15.22 6.58 4.73
N ALA A 856 15.22 6.87 6.02
CA ALA A 856 15.16 8.25 6.52
C ALA A 856 16.32 9.11 5.99
N GLY A 857 17.53 8.54 5.89
CA GLY A 857 18.69 9.22 5.27
C GLY A 857 18.52 9.46 3.78
N VAL A 858 18.17 8.43 3.01
CA VAL A 858 18.00 8.51 1.55
C VAL A 858 16.87 9.46 1.16
N TYR A 859 15.68 9.31 1.78
CA TYR A 859 14.54 10.19 1.48
C TYR A 859 14.72 11.61 2.03
N GLY A 860 15.48 11.79 3.11
CA GLY A 860 15.87 13.11 3.60
C GLY A 860 16.75 13.85 2.59
N PHE A 861 17.76 13.17 2.03
CA PHE A 861 18.58 13.73 0.95
C PHE A 861 17.74 13.97 -0.32
N TRP A 862 16.89 13.03 -0.69
CA TRP A 862 16.01 13.19 -1.85
C TRP A 862 15.09 14.39 -1.71
N LYS A 863 14.45 14.58 -0.56
CA LYS A 863 13.60 15.73 -0.24
C LYS A 863 14.35 17.05 -0.42
N TYR A 864 15.63 17.08 -0.05
CA TYR A 864 16.49 18.25 -0.27
C TYR A 864 16.70 18.52 -1.77
N VAL A 865 16.98 17.48 -2.55
CA VAL A 865 17.24 17.58 -4.01
C VAL A 865 15.98 17.89 -4.82
N SER A 866 14.83 17.29 -4.49
CA SER A 866 13.59 17.37 -5.28
C SER A 866 12.63 18.48 -4.84
N LYS A 867 13.08 19.40 -3.98
CA LYS A 867 12.21 20.40 -3.31
C LYS A 867 11.41 21.28 -4.28
N LEU A 868 12.01 21.66 -5.41
CA LEU A 868 11.34 22.50 -6.41
C LEU A 868 10.24 21.74 -7.15
N GLU A 869 10.50 20.48 -7.51
CA GLU A 869 9.59 19.62 -8.28
C GLU A 869 8.33 19.27 -7.47
N ARG A 870 8.44 19.12 -6.13
CA ARG A 870 7.29 18.78 -5.26
C ARG A 870 6.39 19.96 -4.88
N ARG A 871 6.70 21.18 -5.33
CA ARG A 871 5.97 22.39 -4.91
C ARG A 871 4.51 22.39 -5.40
N GLU A 872 4.26 21.89 -6.60
CA GLU A 872 2.92 21.85 -7.20
C GLU A 872 2.04 20.84 -6.48
N THR A 873 2.53 19.62 -6.27
CA THR A 873 1.86 18.57 -5.48
C THR A 873 1.49 19.07 -4.09
N ARG A 874 2.42 19.78 -3.42
CA ARG A 874 2.16 20.38 -2.10
C ARG A 874 0.98 21.35 -2.12
N ARG A 875 0.92 22.26 -3.09
CA ARG A 875 -0.19 23.23 -3.18
C ARG A 875 -1.52 22.56 -3.51
N TYR A 876 -1.50 21.54 -4.36
CA TYR A 876 -2.69 20.75 -4.69
C TYR A 876 -3.24 20.06 -3.44
N LEU A 877 -2.37 19.44 -2.63
CA LEU A 877 -2.74 18.80 -1.37
C LEU A 877 -3.22 19.79 -0.30
N GLU A 878 -2.57 20.96 -0.18
CA GLU A 878 -3.02 22.02 0.73
C GLU A 878 -4.43 22.51 0.38
N MET A 879 -4.73 22.69 -0.91
CA MET A 879 -6.08 23.04 -1.38
C MET A 879 -7.08 21.93 -1.10
N PHE A 880 -6.71 20.67 -1.37
CA PHE A 880 -7.58 19.52 -1.13
C PHE A 880 -7.90 19.35 0.36
N TYR A 881 -6.91 19.51 1.24
CA TYR A 881 -7.10 19.54 2.68
C TYR A 881 -8.03 20.70 3.10
N ALA A 882 -7.72 21.92 2.67
CA ALA A 882 -8.41 23.12 3.13
C ALA A 882 -9.86 23.20 2.66
N LEU A 883 -10.15 22.78 1.42
CA LEU A 883 -11.46 22.95 0.79
C LEU A 883 -12.31 21.67 0.80
N LYS A 884 -11.71 20.48 0.92
CA LYS A 884 -12.44 19.22 0.99
C LYS A 884 -12.41 18.63 2.40
N TYR A 885 -11.25 18.26 2.91
CA TYR A 885 -11.14 17.56 4.20
C TYR A 885 -11.75 18.37 5.35
N ARG A 886 -11.39 19.64 5.51
CA ARG A 886 -11.93 20.49 6.60
C ARG A 886 -13.45 20.57 6.61
N ASN A 887 -14.08 20.65 5.44
CA ASN A 887 -15.53 20.76 5.33
C ASN A 887 -16.22 19.44 5.71
N LEU A 888 -15.63 18.30 5.31
CA LEU A 888 -16.12 16.98 5.71
C LEU A 888 -15.95 16.76 7.22
N ALA A 889 -14.77 17.06 7.76
CA ALA A 889 -14.48 16.90 9.18
C ALA A 889 -15.41 17.75 10.06
N ARG A 890 -15.80 18.96 9.63
CA ARG A 890 -16.77 19.81 10.36
C ARG A 890 -18.19 19.25 10.37
N SER A 891 -18.54 18.36 9.44
CA SER A 891 -19.87 17.74 9.37
C SER A 891 -20.02 16.53 10.30
N VAL A 892 -18.90 15.97 10.78
CA VAL A 892 -18.89 14.88 11.73
C VAL A 892 -19.36 15.39 13.11
N PRO A 893 -20.37 14.76 13.74
CA PRO A 893 -20.89 15.20 15.02
C PRO A 893 -19.83 15.23 16.12
N LEU A 894 -19.76 16.33 16.87
CA LEU A 894 -18.86 16.44 18.02
C LEU A 894 -19.39 15.59 19.19
N ALA A 895 -18.50 14.83 19.82
CA ALA A 895 -18.80 14.17 21.08
C ALA A 895 -19.02 15.18 22.21
N VAL A 896 -20.00 14.89 23.08
CA VAL A 896 -20.34 15.69 24.27
C VAL A 896 -19.95 14.92 25.54
N ASP A 897 -19.22 15.55 26.45
CA ASP A 897 -18.93 15.00 27.78
C ASP A 897 -20.20 15.02 28.64
N GLY A 898 -20.57 13.88 29.27
CA GLY A 898 -21.73 13.76 30.17
C GLY A 898 -22.98 13.08 29.58
N GLU A 899 -23.04 12.84 28.26
CA GLU A 899 -24.04 11.93 27.69
C GLU A 899 -23.59 10.47 27.87
N THR A 900 -24.28 9.73 28.73
CA THR A 900 -24.27 8.27 28.67
C THR A 900 -24.79 7.88 27.30
N THR A 901 -24.01 7.10 26.55
CA THR A 901 -24.40 6.57 25.24
C THR A 901 -25.65 5.70 25.39
N THR A 902 -26.83 6.30 25.27
CA THR A 902 -28.11 5.62 25.11
C THR A 902 -28.40 5.46 23.61
N ASN A 903 -27.52 4.76 22.91
CA ASN A 903 -27.87 4.17 21.62
C ASN A 903 -28.14 2.68 21.84
N GLY A 904 -29.28 2.40 22.49
CA GLY A 904 -30.02 1.17 22.22
C GLY A 904 -30.69 1.27 20.84
N PRO A 905 -31.00 0.15 20.18
CA PRO A 905 -31.45 0.17 18.80
C PRO A 905 -32.82 0.88 18.66
N LYS A 906 -32.94 1.71 17.61
CA LYS A 906 -34.19 1.92 16.90
C LYS A 906 -34.16 1.16 15.59
#